data_AF-A0AA39JAU7-F1
#
_entry.id   AF-A0AA39JAU7-F1
#
_cell.length_a   1.000
_cell.length_b   1.000
_cell.length_c   1.000
_cell.angle_alpha   90.00
_cell.angle_beta   90.00
_cell.angle_gamma   90.00
#
_symmetry.space_group_name_H-M   'P 1'
#
loop_
_entity.id
_entity.type
_entity.pdbx_description
1 polymer ?
#
loop_
_entity_poly.entity_id
_entity_poly.type
_entity_poly.pdbx_seq_one_letter_code
_entity_poly.pdbx_strand_id
1 'polypeptide(L)'
;MAPIKSAKVAKYTYAERVLSSMTQIQREHKKQTVNLISLRAHVKKIAEQKKDKLGPNWSNWVGRAVAKLEDDGVLTASGPGCVMLTPSGKKAITAARRSILSTAPPGTLGSPFEEDLVTRMAVKDRGTKRPLRRSLVAFDTNNLSSPSGPRAKRIRVSRDAERTPISKMTKAQLKAELASVKKAHELALLRATSPLTDLSDEDARAIESERLQEELKMREQEIADIRAELEDARRQAELDGPQTQLDDRTESSTPMTPCHAARLRRTHSGGVTRTQSGTIIPDISRHPTPPSSPPDMGYGSMREDDSDIPDIFSSPFMPRTGNDNEDNFRNNREEAVETAAVTTLQHDLDIRSEDLRNTNKTLNETRAVLEEFRIKNAALTKQNDDTTHQLSDFKTAAQSEQQNNVMLINDLNRSIQDLRSENSSLKDIKLNLVSTNTALLAQVTKLESMKDAFVKLTQDADQLRKENDESKSTLASLRNDLKLAEEESSTTKAEVETLKLEKAALLMETNHYKVEMEKALSEEKAVSSQRLDVLSSIQKEQAELETSFKACRIELEAKDVQIKDLSATLQAKVLLLDGSSKKIETMQDAMESLCAEKDSRICEMGQTIADLRTALSTETSLYKTAANTLSETQASVSELRSELKTQTAATNAAQSSFEQEQIRAVSLRDELVGAKDRAEAAEEEVNELRASKSIDEATISSLKATFERLKTAQMVTFNQFEGQVASAGPSLVRKAVIRSGTGM
;
A
#
# COMPACT_ATOMS: atom_id res chain seq x y z
N MET A 1 -25.26 -3.21 -52.45
CA MET A 1 -24.20 -2.60 -51.61
C MET A 1 -24.07 -3.40 -50.32
N ALA A 2 -22.85 -3.65 -49.83
CA ALA A 2 -22.67 -4.28 -48.52
C ALA A 2 -22.89 -3.25 -47.40
N PRO A 3 -23.50 -3.62 -46.25
CA PRO A 3 -23.64 -2.70 -45.12
C PRO A 3 -22.27 -2.34 -44.55
N ILE A 4 -21.93 -1.06 -44.58
CA ILE A 4 -20.70 -0.54 -43.98
C ILE A 4 -20.77 -0.84 -42.48
N LYS A 5 -19.91 -1.77 -42.03
CA LYS A 5 -19.86 -2.22 -40.63
C LYS A 5 -19.49 -1.03 -39.75
N SER A 6 -20.46 -0.48 -39.04
CA SER A 6 -20.26 0.68 -38.15
C SER A 6 -19.12 0.38 -37.16
N ALA A 7 -18.17 1.31 -37.07
CA ALA A 7 -17.01 1.14 -36.22
C ALA A 7 -17.48 0.90 -34.77
N LYS A 8 -17.06 -0.23 -34.18
CA LYS A 8 -17.53 -0.66 -32.86
C LYS A 8 -17.06 0.35 -31.81
N VAL A 9 -17.95 1.27 -31.42
CA VAL A 9 -17.69 2.29 -30.39
C VAL A 9 -17.16 1.60 -29.14
N ALA A 10 -15.97 2.02 -28.69
CA ALA A 10 -15.31 1.43 -27.55
C ALA A 10 -16.14 1.70 -26.28
N LYS A 11 -16.64 0.63 -25.64
CA LYS A 11 -17.46 0.74 -24.43
C LYS A 11 -16.64 1.34 -23.29
N TYR A 12 -17.15 2.41 -22.68
CA TYR A 12 -16.50 3.07 -21.55
C TYR A 12 -16.56 2.19 -20.29
N THR A 13 -15.43 2.04 -19.61
CA THR A 13 -15.37 1.36 -18.30
C THR A 13 -16.02 2.20 -17.21
N TYR A 14 -16.38 1.60 -16.07
CA TYR A 14 -16.98 2.36 -14.97
C TYR A 14 -16.01 3.37 -14.34
N ALA A 15 -14.70 3.11 -14.34
CA ALA A 15 -13.68 4.08 -13.91
C ALA A 15 -13.58 5.27 -14.88
N GLU A 16 -13.58 5.02 -16.20
CA GLU A 16 -13.61 6.07 -17.23
C GLU A 16 -14.87 6.96 -17.09
N ARG A 17 -16.05 6.34 -16.88
CA ARG A 17 -17.31 7.07 -16.63
C ARG A 17 -17.26 7.89 -15.33
N VAL A 18 -16.72 7.33 -14.25
CA VAL A 18 -16.61 8.01 -12.96
C VAL A 18 -15.69 9.23 -13.05
N LEU A 19 -14.51 9.12 -13.67
CA LEU A 19 -13.60 10.26 -13.84
C LEU A 19 -14.17 11.32 -14.80
N SER A 20 -14.89 10.93 -15.85
CA SER A 20 -15.62 11.85 -16.73
C SER A 20 -16.65 12.65 -15.94
N SER A 21 -17.54 11.98 -15.20
CA SER A 21 -18.55 12.63 -14.36
C SER A 21 -17.92 13.50 -13.27
N MET A 22 -16.88 13.03 -12.60
CA MET A 22 -16.19 13.79 -11.55
C MET A 22 -15.59 15.08 -12.10
N THR A 23 -14.89 15.00 -13.23
CA THR A 23 -14.28 16.16 -13.89
C THR A 23 -15.33 17.15 -14.40
N GLN A 24 -16.47 16.65 -14.91
CA GLN A 24 -17.58 17.49 -15.34
C GLN A 24 -18.28 18.19 -14.16
N ILE A 25 -18.59 17.49 -13.07
CA ILE A 25 -19.17 18.08 -11.84
C ILE A 25 -18.25 19.17 -11.27
N GLN A 26 -16.93 18.91 -11.19
CA GLN A 26 -15.97 19.91 -10.69
C GLN A 26 -15.91 21.16 -11.59
N ARG A 27 -16.08 21.00 -12.91
CA ARG A 27 -16.15 22.13 -13.86
C ARG A 27 -17.46 22.90 -13.74
N GLU A 28 -18.60 22.21 -13.73
CA GLU A 28 -19.94 22.82 -13.68
C GLU A 28 -20.20 23.55 -12.35
N HIS A 29 -19.80 22.96 -11.22
CA HIS A 29 -20.14 23.47 -9.89
C HIS A 29 -18.99 24.16 -9.14
N LYS A 30 -17.75 24.14 -9.68
CA LYS A 30 -16.52 24.66 -9.04
C LYS A 30 -16.17 24.05 -7.65
N LYS A 31 -16.90 23.03 -7.19
CA LYS A 31 -16.66 22.31 -5.92
C LYS A 31 -15.61 21.23 -6.13
N GLN A 32 -14.64 21.12 -5.22
CA GLN A 32 -13.60 20.07 -5.30
C GLN A 32 -14.09 18.71 -4.76
N THR A 33 -14.95 18.74 -3.75
CA THR A 33 -15.58 17.57 -3.12
C THR A 33 -16.95 17.30 -3.76
N VAL A 34 -17.28 16.02 -3.95
CA VAL A 34 -18.51 15.57 -4.60
C VAL A 34 -19.12 14.41 -3.81
N ASN A 35 -20.42 14.49 -3.51
CA ASN A 35 -21.15 13.40 -2.87
C ASN A 35 -21.36 12.23 -3.85
N LEU A 36 -21.16 10.99 -3.38
CA LEU A 36 -21.26 9.77 -4.17
C LEU A 36 -22.64 9.57 -4.81
N ILE A 37 -23.71 10.07 -4.20
CA ILE A 37 -25.08 10.05 -4.75
C ILE A 37 -25.17 10.98 -5.96
N SER A 38 -24.65 12.21 -5.85
CA SER A 38 -24.57 13.17 -6.97
C SER A 38 -23.68 12.64 -8.10
N LEU A 39 -22.55 12.01 -7.76
CA LEU A 39 -21.65 11.38 -8.72
C LEU A 39 -22.34 10.23 -9.49
N ARG A 40 -23.08 9.36 -8.78
CA ARG A 40 -23.92 8.31 -9.41
C ARG A 40 -24.98 8.91 -10.34
N ALA A 41 -25.73 9.92 -9.89
CA ALA A 41 -26.75 10.58 -10.71
C ALA A 41 -26.14 11.19 -11.99
N HIS A 42 -24.95 11.77 -11.90
CA HIS A 42 -24.26 12.35 -13.05
C HIS A 42 -23.67 11.28 -14.00
N VAL A 43 -23.16 10.16 -13.49
CA VAL A 43 -22.80 8.98 -14.32
C VAL A 43 -24.00 8.47 -15.11
N LYS A 44 -25.19 8.44 -14.51
CA LYS A 44 -26.44 8.12 -15.22
C LYS A 44 -26.74 9.15 -16.32
N LYS A 45 -26.76 10.44 -15.99
CA LYS A 45 -27.00 11.55 -16.94
C LYS A 45 -26.06 11.52 -18.15
N ILE A 46 -24.75 11.35 -17.94
CA ILE A 46 -23.76 11.27 -19.04
C ILE A 46 -23.98 10.01 -19.89
N ALA A 47 -24.26 8.86 -19.27
CA ALA A 47 -24.52 7.63 -20.02
C ALA A 47 -25.78 7.74 -20.90
N GLU A 48 -26.85 8.32 -20.37
CA GLU A 48 -28.09 8.59 -21.11
C GLU A 48 -27.84 9.58 -22.27
N GLN A 49 -27.13 10.69 -22.02
CA GLN A 49 -26.73 11.66 -23.04
C GLN A 49 -25.89 11.04 -24.16
N LYS A 50 -24.98 10.11 -23.83
CA LYS A 50 -24.15 9.35 -24.79
C LYS A 50 -24.84 8.11 -25.38
N LYS A 51 -26.10 7.84 -25.00
CA LYS A 51 -26.88 6.64 -25.38
C LYS A 51 -26.18 5.31 -25.01
N ASP A 52 -25.31 5.33 -23.98
CA ASP A 52 -24.56 4.19 -23.48
C ASP A 52 -25.38 3.45 -22.41
N LYS A 53 -25.66 2.15 -22.65
CA LYS A 53 -26.51 1.34 -21.78
C LYS A 53 -25.78 0.91 -20.51
N LEU A 54 -26.13 1.55 -19.39
CA LEU A 54 -25.80 1.07 -18.04
C LEU A 54 -26.49 -0.27 -17.76
N GLY A 55 -25.81 -1.19 -17.09
CA GLY A 55 -26.40 -2.47 -16.65
C GLY A 55 -27.19 -2.32 -15.34
N PRO A 56 -27.98 -3.32 -14.92
CA PRO A 56 -28.87 -3.18 -13.77
C PRO A 56 -28.16 -2.77 -12.48
N ASN A 57 -26.98 -3.34 -12.21
CA ASN A 57 -26.19 -3.09 -11.00
C ASN A 57 -25.18 -1.93 -11.12
N TRP A 58 -25.43 -0.97 -12.03
CA TRP A 58 -24.49 0.11 -12.34
C TRP A 58 -24.11 0.98 -11.13
N SER A 59 -25.02 1.20 -10.18
CA SER A 59 -24.77 1.98 -8.96
C SER A 59 -23.72 1.34 -8.04
N ASN A 60 -23.71 0.00 -7.99
CA ASN A 60 -22.73 -0.81 -7.26
C ASN A 60 -21.40 -0.88 -8.03
N TRP A 61 -21.44 -0.95 -9.36
CA TRP A 61 -20.24 -0.86 -10.20
C TRP A 61 -19.58 0.53 -10.18
N VAL A 62 -20.36 1.61 -10.05
CA VAL A 62 -19.83 2.96 -9.75
C VAL A 62 -19.18 2.98 -8.38
N GLY A 63 -19.78 2.37 -7.35
CA GLY A 63 -19.17 2.26 -6.02
C GLY A 63 -17.82 1.54 -6.05
N ARG A 64 -17.75 0.37 -6.70
CA ARG A 64 -16.49 -0.38 -6.87
C ARG A 64 -15.46 0.36 -7.74
N ALA A 65 -15.90 1.15 -8.72
CA ALA A 65 -15.01 1.97 -9.54
C ALA A 65 -14.47 3.20 -8.79
N VAL A 66 -15.24 3.75 -7.85
CA VAL A 66 -14.75 4.79 -6.93
C VAL A 66 -13.70 4.19 -5.98
N ALA A 67 -14.02 3.09 -5.29
CA ALA A 67 -13.07 2.42 -4.41
C ALA A 67 -11.76 2.06 -5.13
N LYS A 68 -11.83 1.46 -6.33
CA LYS A 68 -10.62 1.21 -7.12
C LYS A 68 -9.85 2.49 -7.47
N LEU A 69 -10.52 3.60 -7.79
CA LEU A 69 -9.83 4.86 -8.08
C LEU A 69 -9.24 5.50 -6.81
N GLU A 70 -9.70 5.13 -5.63
CA GLU A 70 -9.08 5.45 -4.34
C GLU A 70 -7.85 4.55 -4.10
N ASP A 71 -7.94 3.24 -4.38
CA ASP A 71 -6.79 2.29 -4.38
C ASP A 71 -5.69 2.71 -5.38
N ASP A 72 -6.07 3.14 -6.59
CA ASP A 72 -5.17 3.68 -7.64
C ASP A 72 -4.57 5.05 -7.25
N GLY A 73 -4.98 5.64 -6.11
CA GLY A 73 -4.53 6.94 -5.60
C GLY A 73 -5.00 8.15 -6.42
N VAL A 74 -6.03 7.99 -7.26
CA VAL A 74 -6.58 9.03 -8.16
C VAL A 74 -7.68 9.84 -7.47
N LEU A 75 -8.52 9.17 -6.70
CA LEU A 75 -9.55 9.73 -5.81
C LEU A 75 -9.13 9.54 -4.35
N THR A 76 -9.78 10.25 -3.44
CA THR A 76 -9.73 10.01 -1.99
C THR A 76 -11.08 10.34 -1.40
N ALA A 77 -11.47 9.58 -0.36
CA ALA A 77 -12.55 9.97 0.52
C ALA A 77 -12.22 11.31 1.18
N SER A 78 -13.23 12.17 1.30
CA SER A 78 -13.18 13.49 1.93
C SER A 78 -14.17 13.60 3.11
N GLY A 79 -14.75 12.48 3.51
CA GLY A 79 -15.83 12.37 4.49
C GLY A 79 -16.81 11.26 4.09
N PRO A 80 -17.75 10.88 4.98
CA PRO A 80 -18.69 9.79 4.72
C PRO A 80 -19.54 10.06 3.47
N GLY A 81 -19.35 9.23 2.43
CA GLY A 81 -20.04 9.36 1.14
C GLY A 81 -19.60 10.54 0.26
N CYS A 82 -18.48 11.21 0.57
CA CYS A 82 -17.93 12.32 -0.22
C CYS A 82 -16.52 12.01 -0.73
N VAL A 83 -16.27 12.29 -2.00
CA VAL A 83 -15.04 11.94 -2.73
C VAL A 83 -14.42 13.19 -3.36
N MET A 84 -13.10 13.23 -3.50
CA MET A 84 -12.37 14.29 -4.23
C MET A 84 -11.20 13.72 -5.04
N LEU A 85 -10.76 14.45 -6.09
CA LEU A 85 -9.52 14.11 -6.80
C LEU A 85 -8.29 14.45 -5.94
N THR A 86 -7.39 13.47 -5.78
CA THR A 86 -6.10 13.69 -5.11
C THR A 86 -5.21 14.64 -5.94
N PRO A 87 -4.14 15.22 -5.34
CA PRO A 87 -3.10 15.90 -6.11
C PRO A 87 -2.47 15.00 -7.20
N SER A 88 -2.40 13.69 -6.97
CA SER A 88 -1.93 12.70 -7.96
C SER A 88 -2.91 12.56 -9.13
N GLY A 89 -4.21 12.38 -8.87
CA GLY A 89 -5.26 12.31 -9.89
C GLY A 89 -5.37 13.60 -10.71
N LYS A 90 -5.31 14.76 -10.05
CA LYS A 90 -5.24 16.08 -10.72
C LYS A 90 -4.01 16.18 -11.64
N LYS A 91 -2.82 15.74 -11.19
CA LYS A 91 -1.61 15.68 -12.01
C LYS A 91 -1.77 14.71 -13.20
N ALA A 92 -2.35 13.54 -13.00
CA ALA A 92 -2.58 12.54 -14.06
C ALA A 92 -3.53 13.06 -15.16
N ILE A 93 -4.67 13.64 -14.78
CA ILE A 93 -5.62 14.26 -15.73
C ILE A 93 -4.96 15.43 -16.48
N THR A 94 -4.13 16.23 -15.80
CA THR A 94 -3.42 17.36 -16.40
C THR A 94 -2.25 16.91 -17.32
N ALA A 95 -1.64 15.76 -17.04
CA ALA A 95 -0.66 15.14 -17.93
C ALA A 95 -1.34 14.57 -19.18
N ALA A 96 -2.45 13.84 -19.01
CA ALA A 96 -3.28 13.32 -20.12
C ALA A 96 -3.78 14.44 -21.05
N ARG A 97 -4.26 15.56 -20.48
CA ARG A 97 -4.60 16.77 -21.25
C ARG A 97 -3.40 17.27 -22.06
N ARG A 98 -2.23 17.46 -21.43
CA ARG A 98 -1.02 17.93 -22.12
C ARG A 98 -0.51 16.98 -23.21
N SER A 99 -0.60 15.67 -23.05
CA SER A 99 -0.25 14.72 -24.11
C SER A 99 -1.19 14.82 -25.32
N ILE A 100 -2.50 14.99 -25.09
CA ILE A 100 -3.49 15.12 -26.17
C ILE A 100 -3.31 16.47 -26.90
N LEU A 101 -3.14 17.56 -26.15
CA LEU A 101 -2.75 18.89 -26.65
C LEU A 101 -1.47 18.88 -27.51
N SER A 102 -0.56 17.92 -27.29
CA SER A 102 0.67 17.76 -28.07
C SER A 102 0.49 16.94 -29.36
N THR A 103 -0.72 16.42 -29.62
CA THR A 103 -1.05 15.53 -30.76
C THR A 103 -2.27 15.96 -31.56
N ALA A 104 -3.16 16.79 -30.99
CA ALA A 104 -4.34 17.31 -31.66
C ALA A 104 -4.01 18.55 -32.51
N PRO A 105 -4.65 18.74 -33.69
CA PRO A 105 -4.52 19.97 -34.47
C PRO A 105 -5.00 21.21 -33.69
N PRO A 106 -4.29 22.35 -33.78
CA PRO A 106 -4.72 23.59 -33.14
C PRO A 106 -6.08 24.03 -33.70
N GLY A 107 -7.06 24.21 -32.81
CA GLY A 107 -8.46 24.50 -33.16
C GLY A 107 -9.46 23.42 -32.71
N THR A 108 -9.02 22.22 -32.34
CA THR A 108 -9.91 21.11 -31.91
C THR A 108 -10.34 21.19 -30.43
N LEU A 109 -9.70 22.08 -29.67
CA LEU A 109 -9.68 22.08 -28.21
C LEU A 109 -11.05 22.33 -27.57
N GLY A 110 -11.47 21.40 -26.70
CA GLY A 110 -12.73 21.46 -25.96
C GLY A 110 -13.83 20.54 -26.51
N SER A 111 -13.56 19.77 -27.57
CA SER A 111 -14.48 18.73 -28.03
C SER A 111 -14.75 17.68 -26.94
N PRO A 112 -16.01 17.25 -26.71
CA PRO A 112 -16.33 16.18 -25.74
C PRO A 112 -15.55 14.87 -25.98
N PHE A 113 -15.10 14.63 -27.21
CA PHE A 113 -14.27 13.47 -27.55
C PHE A 113 -12.85 13.53 -26.96
N GLU A 114 -12.29 14.73 -26.80
CA GLU A 114 -10.96 14.93 -26.18
C GLU A 114 -11.02 14.61 -24.68
N GLU A 115 -12.05 15.05 -23.97
CA GLU A 115 -12.22 14.75 -22.53
C GLU A 115 -12.41 13.24 -22.28
N ASP A 116 -13.07 12.56 -23.21
CA ASP A 116 -13.18 11.10 -23.22
C ASP A 116 -11.84 10.41 -23.49
N LEU A 117 -10.91 11.04 -24.22
CA LEU A 117 -9.55 10.53 -24.40
C LEU A 117 -8.66 10.84 -23.17
N VAL A 118 -8.79 12.03 -22.57
CA VAL A 118 -8.12 12.43 -21.32
C VAL A 118 -8.42 11.45 -20.21
N THR A 119 -9.69 11.13 -19.99
CA THR A 119 -10.13 10.20 -18.93
C THR A 119 -9.63 8.78 -19.17
N ARG A 120 -9.61 8.31 -20.43
CA ARG A 120 -9.00 7.01 -20.81
C ARG A 120 -7.48 6.94 -20.60
N MET A 121 -6.77 8.06 -20.69
CA MET A 121 -5.32 8.13 -20.42
C MET A 121 -5.00 8.37 -18.93
N ALA A 122 -5.91 8.97 -18.16
CA ALA A 122 -5.74 9.18 -16.72
C ALA A 122 -5.90 7.89 -15.90
N VAL A 123 -6.75 6.96 -16.35
CA VAL A 123 -6.83 5.59 -15.77
C VAL A 123 -5.59 4.80 -16.22
N LYS A 124 -4.53 4.84 -15.39
CA LYS A 124 -3.31 4.04 -15.61
C LYS A 124 -3.61 2.55 -15.76
N ASP A 125 -4.59 2.05 -15.01
CA ASP A 125 -4.85 0.61 -14.90
C ASP A 125 -5.78 0.04 -15.98
N ARG A 126 -5.59 0.48 -17.23
CA ARG A 126 -5.79 -0.39 -18.38
C ARG A 126 -4.64 -1.41 -18.42
N GLY A 127 -4.63 -2.31 -17.43
CA GLY A 127 -3.64 -3.38 -17.32
C GLY A 127 -3.44 -4.05 -18.67
N THR A 128 -2.25 -3.90 -19.24
CA THR A 128 -1.92 -4.35 -20.58
C THR A 128 -2.21 -5.83 -20.66
N LYS A 129 -3.30 -6.20 -21.36
CA LYS A 129 -3.72 -7.60 -21.46
C LYS A 129 -2.52 -8.40 -21.95
N ARG A 130 -2.02 -9.30 -21.09
CA ARG A 130 -0.92 -10.23 -21.43
C ARG A 130 -1.24 -10.77 -22.83
N PRO A 131 -0.38 -10.54 -23.84
CA PRO A 131 -0.71 -10.91 -25.21
C PRO A 131 -0.98 -12.41 -25.23
N LEU A 132 -2.24 -12.77 -25.49
CA LEU A 132 -2.71 -14.14 -25.31
C LEU A 132 -1.89 -15.01 -26.27
N ARG A 133 -1.08 -15.92 -25.69
CA ARG A 133 -0.04 -16.68 -26.39
C ARG A 133 -0.66 -17.66 -27.39
N ARG A 134 -1.11 -17.14 -28.53
CA ARG A 134 -1.54 -17.91 -29.69
C ARG A 134 -0.33 -18.65 -30.24
N SER A 135 -0.21 -19.92 -29.89
CA SER A 135 0.49 -20.89 -30.71
C SER A 135 -0.14 -20.89 -32.10
N LEU A 136 0.61 -20.41 -33.09
CA LEU A 136 0.34 -20.68 -34.49
C LEU A 136 1.57 -21.39 -35.06
N VAL A 137 1.33 -22.37 -35.92
CA VAL A 137 2.36 -23.26 -36.46
C VAL A 137 3.31 -22.49 -37.39
N ALA A 138 4.55 -22.96 -37.48
CA ALA A 138 5.56 -22.39 -38.37
C ALA A 138 5.13 -22.45 -39.85
N PHE A 139 5.57 -21.45 -40.61
CA PHE A 139 5.89 -21.59 -42.03
C PHE A 139 7.02 -20.62 -42.35
N ASP A 140 8.05 -21.10 -43.05
CA ASP A 140 9.13 -20.27 -43.56
C ASP A 140 8.65 -19.31 -44.65
N THR A 141 9.27 -18.14 -44.73
CA THR A 141 9.76 -17.63 -46.02
C THR A 141 10.79 -16.52 -45.81
N ASN A 142 11.84 -16.56 -46.63
CA ASN A 142 12.89 -15.54 -46.67
C ASN A 142 12.31 -14.16 -47.01
N ASN A 143 12.85 -13.10 -46.40
CA ASN A 143 13.32 -11.97 -47.20
C ASN A 143 14.36 -11.11 -46.48
N LEU A 144 15.42 -10.77 -47.22
CA LEU A 144 16.50 -9.87 -46.78
C LEU A 144 16.18 -8.44 -47.21
N SER A 145 16.14 -7.50 -46.27
CA SER A 145 16.32 -6.06 -46.54
C SER A 145 16.69 -5.29 -45.27
N SER A 146 17.93 -4.85 -45.20
CA SER A 146 18.40 -3.75 -44.33
C SER A 146 18.42 -2.43 -45.15
N PRO A 147 18.80 -1.26 -44.61
CA PRO A 147 19.07 -0.88 -43.21
C PRO A 147 18.30 0.37 -42.74
N SER A 148 18.18 0.60 -41.42
CA SER A 148 18.19 1.97 -40.89
C SER A 148 18.74 2.05 -39.47
N GLY A 149 19.57 3.07 -39.24
CA GLY A 149 20.31 3.31 -37.99
C GLY A 149 19.53 4.05 -36.90
N PRO A 150 20.22 4.46 -35.83
CA PRO A 150 19.66 4.41 -34.48
C PRO A 150 19.01 5.72 -34.00
N ARG A 151 18.09 5.60 -33.03
CA ARG A 151 17.67 6.75 -32.21
C ARG A 151 17.27 6.39 -30.78
N ALA A 152 18.27 6.20 -29.92
CA ALA A 152 18.05 6.17 -28.47
C ALA A 152 17.57 7.55 -27.97
N LYS A 153 16.51 7.57 -27.16
CA LYS A 153 16.13 8.72 -26.30
C LYS A 153 15.65 8.23 -24.93
N ARG A 154 16.61 7.88 -24.08
CA ARG A 154 16.41 7.66 -22.64
C ARG A 154 16.13 9.03 -22.00
N ILE A 155 14.87 9.31 -21.66
CA ILE A 155 14.50 10.61 -21.06
C ILE A 155 14.93 10.64 -19.59
N ARG A 156 15.72 11.66 -19.22
CA ARG A 156 16.12 11.91 -17.82
C ARG A 156 14.93 12.33 -16.97
N VAL A 157 14.91 11.86 -15.73
CA VAL A 157 14.20 12.56 -14.65
C VAL A 157 15.08 13.72 -14.19
N SER A 158 14.61 14.96 -14.34
CA SER A 158 15.23 16.12 -13.68
C SER A 158 14.69 16.22 -12.26
N ARG A 159 15.58 16.17 -11.27
CA ARG A 159 15.31 16.53 -9.89
C ARG A 159 15.88 17.93 -9.69
N ASP A 160 15.04 18.94 -9.90
CA ASP A 160 15.46 20.33 -9.85
C ASP A 160 15.78 20.72 -8.40
N ALA A 161 17.07 20.77 -8.09
CA ALA A 161 17.61 21.42 -6.90
C ALA A 161 18.03 22.85 -7.29
N GLU A 162 17.67 23.83 -6.45
CA GLU A 162 17.81 25.25 -6.76
C GLU A 162 19.29 25.67 -6.85
N ARG A 163 19.81 25.75 -8.07
CA ARG A 163 21.11 26.36 -8.33
C ARG A 163 20.95 27.88 -8.49
N THR A 164 21.65 28.63 -7.66
CA THR A 164 21.77 30.08 -7.82
C THR A 164 22.42 30.40 -9.19
N PRO A 165 21.98 31.46 -9.88
CA PRO A 165 22.57 31.83 -11.17
C PRO A 165 24.02 32.25 -10.97
N ILE A 166 24.90 31.82 -11.89
CA ILE A 166 26.36 32.03 -11.87
C ILE A 166 26.75 33.51 -11.63
N SER A 167 25.93 34.46 -12.09
CA SER A 167 26.13 35.91 -11.88
C SER A 167 26.00 36.38 -10.43
N LYS A 168 25.56 35.53 -9.49
CA LYS A 168 25.47 35.81 -8.05
C LYS A 168 26.48 35.04 -7.20
N MET A 169 27.28 34.15 -7.79
CA MET A 169 28.25 33.35 -7.05
C MET A 169 29.53 34.15 -6.79
N THR A 170 30.00 34.13 -5.55
CA THR A 170 31.25 34.82 -5.16
C THR A 170 32.47 34.15 -5.82
N LYS A 171 33.58 34.90 -5.94
CA LYS A 171 34.84 34.42 -6.54
C LYS A 171 35.41 33.16 -5.85
N ALA A 172 35.07 32.92 -4.58
CA ALA A 172 35.39 31.69 -3.86
C ALA A 172 34.50 30.51 -4.29
N GLN A 173 33.16 30.71 -4.33
CA GLN A 173 32.21 29.70 -4.80
C GLN A 173 32.46 29.30 -6.26
N LEU A 174 32.76 30.26 -7.14
CA LEU A 174 33.12 29.97 -8.53
C LEU A 174 34.41 29.15 -8.64
N LYS A 175 35.43 29.38 -7.80
CA LYS A 175 36.63 28.53 -7.73
C LYS A 175 36.31 27.11 -7.24
N ALA A 176 35.44 26.98 -6.24
CA ALA A 176 35.02 25.68 -5.71
C ALA A 176 34.22 24.87 -6.74
N GLU A 177 33.30 25.51 -7.48
CA GLU A 177 32.58 24.82 -8.56
C GLU A 177 33.52 24.47 -9.73
N LEU A 178 34.49 25.32 -10.08
CA LEU A 178 35.51 24.98 -11.09
C LEU A 178 36.36 23.77 -10.68
N ALA A 179 36.73 23.66 -9.40
CA ALA A 179 37.43 22.49 -8.86
C ALA A 179 36.54 21.23 -8.88
N SER A 180 35.25 21.35 -8.52
CA SER A 180 34.27 20.28 -8.61
C SER A 180 34.07 19.79 -10.05
N VAL A 181 33.94 20.71 -11.01
CA VAL A 181 33.79 20.39 -12.44
C VAL A 181 35.05 19.74 -13.00
N LYS A 182 36.25 20.19 -12.60
CA LYS A 182 37.51 19.52 -12.97
C LYS A 182 37.58 18.09 -12.43
N LYS A 183 37.29 17.87 -11.15
CA LYS A 183 37.28 16.52 -10.54
C LYS A 183 36.22 15.60 -11.16
N ALA A 184 35.06 16.14 -11.54
CA ALA A 184 34.04 15.39 -12.29
C ALA A 184 34.49 15.04 -13.72
N HIS A 185 35.22 15.93 -14.41
CA HIS A 185 35.79 15.67 -15.74
C HIS A 185 36.94 14.65 -15.68
N GLU A 186 37.73 14.65 -14.61
CA GLU A 186 38.81 13.70 -14.34
C GLU A 186 38.24 12.28 -14.10
N LEU A 187 37.20 12.16 -13.28
CA LEU A 187 36.43 10.91 -13.12
C LEU A 187 35.74 10.46 -14.41
N ALA A 188 35.30 11.39 -15.27
CA ALA A 188 34.71 11.04 -16.57
C ALA A 188 35.75 10.51 -17.57
N LEU A 189 36.99 11.03 -17.55
CA LEU A 189 38.09 10.51 -18.35
C LEU A 189 38.50 9.09 -17.91
N LEU A 190 38.61 8.86 -16.60
CA LEU A 190 38.93 7.53 -16.05
C LEU A 190 37.87 6.47 -16.38
N ARG A 191 36.63 6.87 -16.69
CA ARG A 191 35.54 5.97 -17.10
C ARG A 191 35.38 5.81 -18.62
N ALA A 192 36.27 6.43 -19.42
CA ALA A 192 36.16 6.44 -20.89
C ALA A 192 36.96 5.33 -21.60
N THR A 193 37.81 4.59 -20.88
CA THR A 193 38.68 3.53 -21.43
C THR A 193 38.36 2.17 -20.83
N SER A 194 38.15 1.17 -21.69
CA SER A 194 37.74 -0.22 -21.39
C SER A 194 36.27 -0.43 -20.95
N PRO A 195 35.39 -0.88 -21.88
CA PRO A 195 33.99 -1.20 -21.58
C PRO A 195 33.76 -2.70 -21.27
N LEU A 196 34.75 -3.42 -20.71
CA LEU A 196 34.74 -4.90 -20.65
C LEU A 196 35.09 -5.51 -19.29
N THR A 197 34.99 -4.76 -18.19
CA THR A 197 35.22 -5.24 -16.81
C THR A 197 34.04 -4.86 -15.90
N ASP A 198 32.89 -5.48 -16.16
CA ASP A 198 31.61 -5.25 -15.43
C ASP A 198 31.54 -6.10 -14.14
N LEU A 199 32.59 -6.04 -13.31
CA LEU A 199 32.80 -6.91 -12.13
C LEU A 199 33.31 -6.18 -10.87
N SER A 200 33.41 -4.85 -10.86
CA SER A 200 33.85 -4.06 -9.69
C SER A 200 32.83 -2.98 -9.28
N ASP A 201 31.55 -3.19 -9.60
CA ASP A 201 30.44 -2.30 -9.19
C ASP A 201 30.12 -2.46 -7.68
N GLU A 202 30.69 -3.48 -7.03
CA GLU A 202 30.59 -3.73 -5.59
C GLU A 202 31.54 -2.82 -4.79
N ASP A 203 32.79 -2.62 -5.25
CA ASP A 203 33.75 -1.69 -4.62
C ASP A 203 33.25 -0.24 -4.64
N ALA A 204 32.56 0.15 -5.71
CA ALA A 204 31.93 1.46 -5.82
C ALA A 204 30.83 1.67 -4.75
N ARG A 205 30.09 0.60 -4.41
CA ARG A 205 29.09 0.63 -3.33
C ARG A 205 29.72 0.56 -1.96
N ALA A 206 30.82 -0.19 -1.79
CA ALA A 206 31.59 -0.20 -0.55
C ALA A 206 32.02 1.23 -0.18
N ILE A 207 32.68 1.94 -1.10
CA ILE A 207 33.14 3.33 -0.92
C ILE A 207 31.96 4.30 -0.68
N GLU A 208 30.82 4.13 -1.37
CA GLU A 208 29.64 4.99 -1.13
C GLU A 208 28.96 4.68 0.22
N SER A 209 28.97 3.43 0.68
CA SER A 209 28.43 3.02 1.99
C SER A 209 29.30 3.44 3.17
N GLU A 210 30.62 3.32 3.06
CA GLU A 210 31.60 3.79 4.04
C GLU A 210 31.44 5.30 4.25
N ARG A 211 31.36 6.07 3.15
CA ARG A 211 31.08 7.51 3.19
C ARG A 211 29.74 7.85 3.86
N LEU A 212 28.70 7.05 3.63
CA LEU A 212 27.39 7.25 4.28
C LEU A 212 27.44 6.91 5.78
N GLN A 213 28.28 5.96 6.20
CA GLN A 213 28.54 5.69 7.62
C GLN A 213 29.33 6.84 8.29
N GLU A 214 30.32 7.43 7.61
CA GLU A 214 31.00 8.63 8.09
C GLU A 214 30.04 9.82 8.22
N GLU A 215 29.17 10.05 7.23
CA GLU A 215 28.18 11.14 7.30
C GLU A 215 27.15 10.90 8.41
N LEU A 216 26.67 9.67 8.63
CA LEU A 216 25.81 9.33 9.78
C LEU A 216 26.52 9.57 11.11
N LYS A 217 27.78 9.12 11.25
CA LYS A 217 28.57 9.32 12.48
C LYS A 217 28.79 10.80 12.80
N MET A 218 29.02 11.63 11.78
CA MET A 218 29.05 13.10 11.91
C MET A 218 27.72 13.68 12.40
N ARG A 219 26.58 13.15 11.96
CA ARG A 219 25.25 13.57 12.44
C ARG A 219 24.94 13.09 13.86
N GLU A 220 25.38 11.90 14.23
CA GLU A 220 25.23 11.39 15.60
C GLU A 220 26.07 12.22 16.59
N GLN A 221 27.27 12.65 16.18
CA GLN A 221 28.09 13.62 16.90
C GLN A 221 27.36 14.97 17.05
N GLU A 222 26.88 15.56 15.95
CA GLU A 222 26.10 16.81 15.94
C GLU A 222 24.87 16.74 16.87
N ILE A 223 24.16 15.62 16.89
CA ILE A 223 23.00 15.39 17.77
C ILE A 223 23.42 15.20 19.25
N ALA A 224 24.58 14.60 19.52
CA ALA A 224 25.11 14.47 20.88
C ALA A 224 25.54 15.83 21.45
N ASP A 225 26.20 16.66 20.65
CA ASP A 225 26.66 17.99 21.05
C ASP A 225 25.46 18.93 21.32
N ILE A 226 24.43 18.92 20.46
CA ILE A 226 23.17 19.67 20.68
C ILE A 226 22.44 19.21 21.95
N ARG A 227 22.51 17.92 22.30
CA ARG A 227 21.93 17.41 23.57
C ARG A 227 22.71 17.89 24.79
N ALA A 228 24.03 17.93 24.72
CA ALA A 228 24.84 18.50 25.80
C ALA A 228 24.58 20.00 25.99
N GLU A 229 24.47 20.76 24.90
CA GLU A 229 24.11 22.20 24.94
C GLU A 229 22.73 22.43 25.56
N LEU A 230 21.73 21.59 25.24
CA LEU A 230 20.41 21.64 25.88
C LEU A 230 20.42 21.25 27.36
N GLU A 231 21.26 20.29 27.77
CA GLU A 231 21.41 19.86 29.17
C GLU A 231 22.04 20.99 30.01
N ASP A 232 23.06 21.68 29.47
CA ASP A 232 23.70 22.82 30.15
C ASP A 232 22.85 24.09 30.11
N ALA A 233 22.12 24.36 29.03
CA ALA A 233 21.12 25.44 28.99
C ALA A 233 19.99 25.21 30.03
N ARG A 234 19.59 23.95 30.26
CA ARG A 234 18.65 23.60 31.32
C ARG A 234 19.22 23.84 32.72
N ARG A 235 20.49 23.49 32.95
CA ARG A 235 21.18 23.78 34.22
C ARG A 235 21.30 25.28 34.50
N GLN A 236 21.53 26.08 33.46
CA GLN A 236 21.49 27.55 33.57
C GLN A 236 20.08 28.05 33.93
N ALA A 237 19.04 27.52 33.30
CA ALA A 237 17.65 27.87 33.63
C ALA A 237 17.22 27.46 35.05
N GLU A 238 17.78 26.38 35.61
CA GLU A 238 17.54 25.95 37.01
C GLU A 238 18.30 26.80 38.04
N LEU A 239 19.28 27.63 37.63
CA LEU A 239 20.03 28.55 38.49
C LEU A 239 19.43 29.97 38.60
N ASP A 240 18.60 30.39 37.65
CA ASP A 240 17.99 31.74 37.57
C ASP A 240 16.51 31.77 38.03
N GLY A 241 16.04 30.74 38.74
CA GLY A 241 14.66 30.63 39.22
C GLY A 241 14.32 31.61 40.37
N PRO A 242 13.30 32.47 40.25
CA PRO A 242 12.99 33.48 41.28
C PRO A 242 12.46 32.85 42.58
N GLN A 243 13.17 33.16 43.68
CA GLN A 243 12.96 32.60 45.01
C GLN A 243 11.67 33.14 45.66
N THR A 244 10.60 32.35 45.68
CA THR A 244 9.35 32.68 46.39
C THR A 244 9.23 31.83 47.65
N GLN A 245 9.25 32.48 48.83
CA GLN A 245 9.06 31.80 50.12
C GLN A 245 7.59 31.42 50.33
N LEU A 246 7.36 30.33 51.06
CA LEU A 246 6.06 29.97 51.64
C LEU A 246 6.29 29.53 53.09
N ASP A 247 5.61 30.21 54.02
CA ASP A 247 5.83 30.04 55.45
C ASP A 247 5.14 28.80 56.05
N ASP A 248 5.70 28.32 57.15
CA ASP A 248 5.21 27.22 57.98
C ASP A 248 4.23 27.73 59.05
N ARG A 249 3.08 27.05 59.21
CA ARG A 249 2.31 27.07 60.47
C ARG A 249 1.29 25.93 60.65
N THR A 250 1.73 24.91 61.38
CA THR A 250 1.03 24.19 62.46
C THR A 250 -0.47 24.45 62.74
N GLU A 251 -1.28 23.39 62.74
CA GLU A 251 -2.20 22.90 63.82
C GLU A 251 -3.12 21.80 63.22
N SER A 252 -3.27 20.56 63.71
CA SER A 252 -3.41 19.97 65.05
C SER A 252 -4.85 19.93 65.61
N SER A 253 -5.67 18.95 65.18
CA SER A 253 -6.58 18.19 66.08
C SER A 253 -7.30 17.00 65.41
N THR A 254 -7.66 16.02 66.24
CA THR A 254 -8.39 14.74 65.99
C THR A 254 -9.69 14.71 66.83
N PRO A 255 -10.54 13.66 66.83
CA PRO A 255 -11.00 12.70 65.80
C PRO A 255 -12.56 12.52 65.80
N MET A 256 -13.06 11.40 65.25
CA MET A 256 -14.26 10.61 65.63
C MET A 256 -15.44 10.48 64.64
N THR A 257 -15.70 9.23 64.28
CA THR A 257 -16.98 8.64 63.83
C THR A 257 -18.02 8.63 64.97
N PRO A 258 -19.35 8.57 64.69
CA PRO A 258 -19.98 7.26 64.46
C PRO A 258 -21.19 7.21 63.50
N CYS A 259 -21.68 5.99 63.30
CA CYS A 259 -22.83 5.54 62.50
C CYS A 259 -24.17 6.23 62.81
N HIS A 260 -25.12 6.27 61.85
CA HIS A 260 -26.27 5.33 61.83
C HIS A 260 -27.30 5.52 60.69
N ALA A 261 -27.98 4.40 60.39
CA ALA A 261 -29.39 4.24 59.99
C ALA A 261 -29.95 4.87 58.69
N ALA A 262 -30.42 3.99 57.80
CA ALA A 262 -31.26 4.31 56.65
C ALA A 262 -32.72 4.65 57.03
N ARG A 263 -33.46 5.33 56.14
CA ARG A 263 -34.88 5.02 55.89
C ARG A 263 -35.44 5.52 54.54
N LEU A 264 -36.38 4.75 54.00
CA LEU A 264 -37.18 5.03 52.81
C LEU A 264 -38.41 5.91 53.12
N ARG A 265 -38.78 6.79 52.17
CA ARG A 265 -40.16 7.12 51.71
C ARG A 265 -40.04 7.96 50.41
N ARG A 266 -40.82 7.74 49.34
CA ARG A 266 -42.27 8.02 49.13
C ARG A 266 -42.58 9.53 49.28
N THR A 267 -43.31 10.22 48.39
CA THR A 267 -44.25 9.79 47.32
C THR A 267 -44.56 10.92 46.34
N HIS A 268 -44.67 10.62 45.03
CA HIS A 268 -45.55 11.28 44.03
C HIS A 268 -45.32 12.81 43.80
N SER A 269 -45.93 13.56 42.87
CA SER A 269 -46.87 13.33 41.74
C SER A 269 -46.83 14.54 40.80
N GLY A 270 -47.39 14.41 39.59
CA GLY A 270 -47.86 15.56 38.79
C GLY A 270 -46.93 15.95 37.64
N GLY A 271 -47.52 16.11 36.44
CA GLY A 271 -46.79 16.59 35.26
C GLY A 271 -47.11 18.05 34.96
N VAL A 272 -46.23 18.69 34.17
CA VAL A 272 -46.50 19.98 33.52
C VAL A 272 -46.40 19.77 32.01
N THR A 273 -47.42 20.23 31.28
CA THR A 273 -47.52 20.08 29.83
C THR A 273 -46.59 21.04 29.09
N ARG A 274 -45.84 20.50 28.13
CA ARG A 274 -44.90 21.27 27.29
C ARG A 274 -45.63 21.88 26.08
N THR A 275 -45.71 23.20 26.02
CA THR A 275 -46.24 23.93 24.84
C THR A 275 -45.20 24.03 23.72
N GLN A 276 -45.64 24.22 22.47
CA GLN A 276 -44.78 24.18 21.27
C GLN A 276 -44.18 25.55 20.86
N SER A 277 -44.31 26.60 21.67
CA SER A 277 -43.79 27.94 21.39
C SER A 277 -42.91 28.43 22.54
N GLY A 278 -41.59 28.25 22.40
CA GLY A 278 -40.61 28.61 23.42
C GLY A 278 -40.34 30.10 23.50
N THR A 279 -41.19 30.86 24.18
CA THR A 279 -40.95 32.27 24.53
C THR A 279 -41.65 32.62 25.83
N ILE A 280 -40.92 33.18 26.79
CA ILE A 280 -41.47 33.75 28.03
C ILE A 280 -41.49 35.27 27.86
N ILE A 281 -42.65 35.89 28.06
CA ILE A 281 -42.81 37.35 28.10
C ILE A 281 -43.38 37.70 29.48
N PRO A 282 -42.66 38.47 30.31
CA PRO A 282 -43.24 39.15 31.46
C PRO A 282 -43.89 40.46 30.98
N ASP A 283 -45.21 40.53 31.10
CA ASP A 283 -45.98 41.77 30.93
C ASP A 283 -45.98 42.61 32.23
N ILE A 284 -46.49 43.86 32.16
CA ILE A 284 -47.07 44.72 33.22
C ILE A 284 -46.44 46.14 33.39
N SER A 285 -47.31 47.15 33.25
CA SER A 285 -47.23 48.57 33.69
C SER A 285 -46.10 49.47 33.13
N ARG A 286 -46.27 50.62 32.45
CA ARG A 286 -47.32 51.68 32.28
C ARG A 286 -47.30 52.90 33.23
N HIS A 287 -46.64 53.97 32.76
CA HIS A 287 -46.85 55.41 33.07
C HIS A 287 -46.47 55.93 34.49
N PRO A 288 -46.40 57.25 34.72
CA PRO A 288 -45.61 58.25 33.99
C PRO A 288 -44.78 59.17 34.95
N THR A 289 -43.94 60.07 34.42
CA THR A 289 -43.19 61.04 35.28
C THR A 289 -42.91 62.38 34.59
N PRO A 290 -43.33 63.50 35.18
CA PRO A 290 -42.75 64.83 34.96
C PRO A 290 -42.36 65.46 36.34
N PRO A 291 -42.06 66.77 36.51
CA PRO A 291 -40.68 67.18 36.82
C PRO A 291 -40.52 68.05 38.09
N SER A 292 -39.27 68.33 38.51
CA SER A 292 -38.82 69.62 39.08
C SER A 292 -37.31 69.62 39.41
N SER A 293 -36.75 70.80 39.71
CA SER A 293 -35.37 70.99 40.17
C SER A 293 -35.33 71.90 41.43
N PRO A 294 -34.21 72.57 41.79
CA PRO A 294 -33.55 72.44 43.10
C PRO A 294 -34.01 73.47 44.16
N PRO A 295 -33.61 73.28 45.44
CA PRO A 295 -32.43 73.97 46.00
C PRO A 295 -31.53 72.99 46.81
N ASP A 296 -30.54 73.34 47.64
CA ASP A 296 -30.06 74.62 48.20
C ASP A 296 -28.53 74.57 48.50
N MET A 297 -27.88 75.72 48.75
CA MET A 297 -26.44 75.85 49.06
C MET A 297 -26.19 76.80 50.24
N GLY A 298 -26.32 76.29 51.47
CA GLY A 298 -25.98 77.01 52.71
C GLY A 298 -24.67 76.51 53.34
N TYR A 299 -23.70 77.41 53.54
CA TYR A 299 -22.37 77.09 54.09
C TYR A 299 -21.98 78.02 55.23
N GLY A 300 -21.62 77.46 56.40
CA GLY A 300 -20.94 78.15 57.51
C GLY A 300 -21.83 79.01 58.43
N SER A 301 -21.32 79.55 59.55
CA SER A 301 -20.00 79.34 60.18
C SER A 301 -19.96 79.89 61.62
N MET A 302 -19.36 79.14 62.58
CA MET A 302 -19.03 79.50 63.99
C MET A 302 -20.20 80.02 64.90
N ARG A 303 -20.43 79.60 66.15
CA ARG A 303 -19.63 79.13 67.31
C ARG A 303 -19.16 80.27 68.25
N GLU A 304 -19.19 79.98 69.55
CA GLU A 304 -18.80 80.82 70.71
C GLU A 304 -17.30 81.24 70.69
N ASP A 305 -16.75 82.12 71.54
CA ASP A 305 -17.10 82.44 72.96
C ASP A 305 -16.41 83.71 73.53
N ASP A 306 -16.80 84.07 74.77
CA ASP A 306 -16.02 84.64 75.90
C ASP A 306 -15.71 86.18 76.08
N SER A 307 -15.69 86.55 77.38
CA SER A 307 -14.96 87.62 78.12
C SER A 307 -15.18 89.14 77.89
N ASP A 308 -15.80 89.84 78.86
CA ASP A 308 -15.11 90.76 79.82
C ASP A 308 -16.06 91.61 80.73
N ILE A 309 -15.51 92.17 81.83
CA ILE A 309 -16.14 92.98 82.92
C ILE A 309 -15.07 94.08 83.31
N PRO A 310 -15.34 95.33 83.82
CA PRO A 310 -16.32 95.65 84.88
C PRO A 310 -16.88 97.11 85.09
N ASP A 311 -17.78 97.22 86.10
CA ASP A 311 -17.91 98.30 87.13
C ASP A 311 -18.74 99.61 86.92
N ILE A 312 -18.97 100.31 88.06
CA ILE A 312 -19.24 101.75 88.31
C ILE A 312 -20.71 102.27 88.59
N PHE A 313 -20.95 102.60 89.89
CA PHE A 313 -21.84 103.66 90.49
C PHE A 313 -23.41 103.49 90.43
N SER A 314 -24.27 104.07 91.30
CA SER A 314 -24.21 104.63 92.69
C SER A 314 -25.63 104.95 93.28
N SER A 315 -25.75 105.39 94.55
CA SER A 315 -27.00 105.77 95.31
C SER A 315 -26.64 106.75 96.47
N PRO A 316 -27.47 107.24 97.47
CA PRO A 316 -28.95 107.42 97.69
C PRO A 316 -29.36 108.86 98.24
N PHE A 317 -30.54 109.03 98.94
CA PHE A 317 -30.98 110.04 100.00
C PHE A 317 -32.02 111.23 99.78
N MET A 318 -33.26 111.12 100.36
CA MET A 318 -33.99 111.90 101.47
C MET A 318 -34.04 113.49 101.59
N PRO A 319 -34.70 114.19 102.60
CA PRO A 319 -36.14 114.35 103.05
C PRO A 319 -36.61 115.82 103.53
N ARG A 320 -37.69 115.99 104.38
CA ARG A 320 -38.17 117.16 105.30
C ARG A 320 -39.13 118.31 104.79
N THR A 321 -39.82 119.25 105.54
CA THR A 321 -40.70 119.36 106.81
C THR A 321 -41.29 120.82 107.10
N GLY A 322 -42.48 121.02 107.76
CA GLY A 322 -42.96 122.29 108.47
C GLY A 322 -44.49 122.69 108.34
N ASN A 323 -45.16 123.69 109.01
CA ASN A 323 -45.04 124.36 110.35
C ASN A 323 -46.18 125.43 110.77
N ASP A 324 -46.91 125.25 111.91
CA ASP A 324 -47.50 126.12 113.03
C ASP A 324 -48.33 127.48 112.99
N ASN A 325 -48.84 127.92 114.20
CA ASN A 325 -49.37 129.25 114.76
C ASN A 325 -50.93 129.44 115.04
N GLU A 326 -51.56 130.30 115.92
CA GLU A 326 -51.29 131.21 117.11
C GLU A 326 -52.60 131.82 117.84
N ASP A 327 -52.55 132.19 119.17
CA ASP A 327 -53.23 133.27 120.05
C ASP A 327 -54.77 133.69 120.03
N ASN A 328 -55.47 134.42 120.99
CA ASN A 328 -55.43 134.77 122.47
C ASN A 328 -56.72 135.54 123.06
N PHE A 329 -56.75 135.88 124.39
CA PHE A 329 -57.43 137.03 125.15
C PHE A 329 -58.97 137.10 125.52
N ARG A 330 -59.54 137.95 126.46
CA ARG A 330 -59.12 138.65 127.76
C ARG A 330 -60.16 139.63 128.48
N ASN A 331 -60.28 139.63 129.86
CA ASN A 331 -60.85 140.65 130.84
C ASN A 331 -62.40 141.06 130.78
N ASN A 332 -63.11 141.84 131.67
CA ASN A 332 -62.81 142.71 132.87
C ASN A 332 -63.87 142.75 134.07
N ARG A 333 -64.20 143.91 134.74
CA ARG A 333 -64.33 144.04 136.26
C ARG A 333 -65.00 145.35 136.92
N GLU A 334 -65.77 145.22 138.06
CA GLU A 334 -66.11 146.14 139.26
C GLU A 334 -66.85 147.54 139.16
N GLU A 335 -67.37 148.28 140.21
CA GLU A 335 -68.18 148.07 141.50
C GLU A 335 -68.59 149.43 142.26
N ALA A 336 -69.21 149.41 143.49
CA ALA A 336 -69.35 150.47 144.60
C ALA A 336 -70.44 151.64 144.58
N VAL A 337 -70.92 152.42 145.62
CA VAL A 337 -71.14 152.39 147.15
C VAL A 337 -71.90 153.66 147.78
N GLU A 338 -72.62 153.54 148.94
CA GLU A 338 -73.08 154.52 150.05
C GLU A 338 -74.27 155.59 150.01
N THR A 339 -74.56 156.28 151.18
CA THR A 339 -75.87 156.89 151.66
C THR A 339 -75.85 158.18 152.60
N ALA A 340 -76.94 158.47 153.40
CA ALA A 340 -77.15 159.42 154.58
C ALA A 340 -77.50 160.95 154.38
N ALA A 341 -78.04 161.81 155.33
CA ALA A 341 -78.98 161.75 156.51
C ALA A 341 -79.36 163.17 157.16
N VAL A 342 -80.23 163.25 158.23
CA VAL A 342 -80.50 164.34 159.27
C VAL A 342 -81.31 165.65 158.85
N THR A 343 -81.92 166.65 159.60
CA THR A 343 -82.06 167.17 161.04
C THR A 343 -83.28 168.15 161.32
N THR A 344 -83.69 168.42 162.61
CA THR A 344 -84.61 169.50 163.20
C THR A 344 -86.12 169.53 162.82
N LEU A 345 -87.13 170.05 163.56
CA LEU A 345 -87.27 171.08 164.64
C LEU A 345 -88.29 170.65 165.77
N GLN A 346 -88.77 171.56 166.64
CA GLN A 346 -89.39 171.27 167.97
C GLN A 346 -90.66 172.11 168.31
N HIS A 347 -91.89 171.67 167.96
CA HIS A 347 -93.12 172.14 168.65
C HIS A 347 -94.32 171.16 168.64
N ASP A 348 -94.59 170.44 167.54
CA ASP A 348 -95.81 169.62 167.36
C ASP A 348 -95.82 168.26 168.12
N LEU A 349 -95.27 168.24 169.33
CA LEU A 349 -95.01 167.02 170.12
C LEU A 349 -96.28 166.24 170.46
N ASP A 350 -97.42 166.91 170.66
CA ASP A 350 -98.68 166.24 171.04
C ASP A 350 -99.40 165.59 169.83
N ILE A 351 -99.26 166.17 168.63
CA ILE A 351 -99.80 165.58 167.37
C ILE A 351 -98.98 164.34 166.98
N ARG A 352 -97.66 164.38 167.21
CA ARG A 352 -96.70 163.33 166.87
C ARG A 352 -97.00 161.95 167.47
N SER A 353 -97.82 161.91 168.53
CA SER A 353 -98.22 160.67 169.22
C SER A 353 -99.10 159.76 168.34
N GLU A 354 -99.94 160.32 167.48
CA GLU A 354 -100.87 159.54 166.65
C GLU A 354 -100.23 159.14 165.30
N ASP A 355 -99.40 160.01 164.71
CA ASP A 355 -98.56 159.65 163.55
C ASP A 355 -97.58 158.51 163.88
N LEU A 356 -97.11 158.41 165.13
CA LEU A 356 -96.27 157.29 165.57
C LEU A 356 -96.98 155.93 165.52
N ARG A 357 -98.32 155.88 165.56
CA ARG A 357 -99.07 154.63 165.30
C ARG A 357 -99.15 154.32 163.80
N ASN A 358 -99.44 155.33 162.98
CA ASN A 358 -99.55 155.17 161.53
C ASN A 358 -98.21 154.80 160.86
N THR A 359 -97.11 155.39 161.34
CA THR A 359 -95.75 155.01 160.92
C THR A 359 -95.37 153.60 161.37
N ASN A 360 -95.73 153.16 162.59
CA ASN A 360 -95.49 151.76 163.00
C ASN A 360 -96.29 150.75 162.16
N LYS A 361 -97.49 151.11 161.67
CA LYS A 361 -98.26 150.25 160.76
C LYS A 361 -97.55 150.11 159.40
N THR A 362 -97.19 151.23 158.78
CA THR A 362 -96.51 151.24 157.48
C THR A 362 -95.08 150.67 157.53
N LEU A 363 -94.40 150.74 158.68
CA LEU A 363 -93.11 150.08 158.89
C LEU A 363 -93.26 148.55 158.89
N ASN A 364 -94.32 148.00 159.48
CA ASN A 364 -94.60 146.56 159.39
C ASN A 364 -95.01 146.13 157.96
N GLU A 365 -95.76 146.96 157.24
CA GLU A 365 -96.16 146.70 155.84
C GLU A 365 -94.92 146.71 154.90
N THR A 366 -94.02 147.69 155.03
CA THR A 366 -92.75 147.72 154.26
C THR A 366 -91.81 146.57 154.62
N ARG A 367 -91.82 146.10 155.88
CA ARG A 367 -91.04 144.93 156.32
C ARG A 367 -91.51 143.63 155.67
N ALA A 368 -92.80 143.48 155.38
CA ALA A 368 -93.32 142.34 154.62
C ALA A 368 -92.87 142.36 153.15
N VAL A 369 -92.90 143.52 152.50
CA VAL A 369 -92.45 143.70 151.11
C VAL A 369 -90.95 143.41 150.95
N LEU A 370 -90.12 143.77 151.94
CA LEU A 370 -88.70 143.41 151.94
C LEU A 370 -88.46 141.91 152.02
N GLU A 371 -89.28 141.16 152.75
CA GLU A 371 -89.12 139.70 152.87
C GLU A 371 -89.59 138.97 151.60
N GLU A 372 -90.63 139.46 150.91
CA GLU A 372 -90.94 138.98 149.54
C GLU A 372 -89.77 139.20 148.58
N PHE A 373 -89.13 140.37 148.61
CA PHE A 373 -87.94 140.65 147.80
C PHE A 373 -86.76 139.72 148.15
N ARG A 374 -86.56 139.42 149.43
CA ARG A 374 -85.53 138.49 149.92
C ARG A 374 -85.78 137.07 149.41
N ILE A 375 -87.02 136.58 149.48
CA ILE A 375 -87.43 135.27 148.95
C ILE A 375 -87.24 135.22 147.42
N LYS A 376 -87.62 136.29 146.71
CA LYS A 376 -87.50 136.38 145.25
C LYS A 376 -86.04 136.40 144.77
N ASN A 377 -85.15 137.09 145.49
CA ASN A 377 -83.71 137.03 145.22
C ASN A 377 -83.13 135.63 145.47
N ALA A 378 -83.53 134.96 146.55
CA ALA A 378 -83.07 133.58 146.83
C ALA A 378 -83.49 132.57 145.75
N ALA A 379 -84.68 132.75 145.16
CA ALA A 379 -85.14 131.96 144.02
C ALA A 379 -84.31 132.23 142.75
N LEU A 380 -83.98 133.50 142.46
CA LEU A 380 -83.16 133.88 141.31
C LEU A 380 -81.71 133.39 141.41
N THR A 381 -81.09 133.42 142.60
CA THR A 381 -79.75 132.83 142.79
C THR A 381 -79.77 131.34 142.49
N LYS A 382 -80.75 130.59 143.02
CA LYS A 382 -80.87 129.16 142.75
C LYS A 382 -81.05 128.87 141.24
N GLN A 383 -81.87 129.67 140.55
CA GLN A 383 -82.06 129.50 139.10
C GLN A 383 -80.75 129.72 138.31
N ASN A 384 -79.91 130.67 138.72
CA ASN A 384 -78.57 130.82 138.14
C ASN A 384 -77.71 129.57 138.40
N ASP A 385 -77.65 129.10 139.64
CA ASP A 385 -76.85 127.93 140.03
C ASP A 385 -77.24 126.68 139.21
N ASP A 386 -78.55 126.42 139.08
CA ASP A 386 -79.13 125.34 138.27
C ASP A 386 -78.71 125.46 136.77
N THR A 387 -78.67 126.68 136.20
CA THR A 387 -78.20 126.88 134.81
C THR A 387 -76.69 126.72 134.63
N THR A 388 -75.86 127.10 135.61
CA THR A 388 -74.42 126.87 135.54
C THR A 388 -74.05 125.40 135.65
N HIS A 389 -74.81 124.61 136.40
CA HIS A 389 -74.66 123.15 136.40
C HIS A 389 -74.98 122.53 135.03
N GLN A 390 -76.07 122.93 134.38
CA GLN A 390 -76.39 122.44 133.03
C GLN A 390 -75.29 122.77 132.00
N LEU A 391 -74.70 123.97 132.08
CA LEU A 391 -73.56 124.37 131.24
C LEU A 391 -72.29 123.55 131.50
N SER A 392 -72.04 123.13 132.75
CA SER A 392 -70.97 122.18 133.08
C SER A 392 -71.19 120.83 132.40
N ASP A 393 -72.41 120.29 132.51
CA ASP A 393 -72.72 118.94 132.04
C ASP A 393 -72.68 118.86 130.50
N PHE A 394 -73.20 119.87 129.78
CA PHE A 394 -73.01 119.97 128.33
C PHE A 394 -71.54 120.06 127.91
N LYS A 395 -70.70 120.77 128.68
CA LYS A 395 -69.27 120.89 128.38
C LYS A 395 -68.53 119.55 128.54
N THR A 396 -68.82 118.79 129.59
CA THR A 396 -68.21 117.46 129.79
C THR A 396 -68.69 116.45 128.74
N ALA A 397 -69.97 116.49 128.35
CA ALA A 397 -70.50 115.67 127.25
C ALA A 397 -69.79 115.95 125.92
N ALA A 398 -69.61 117.22 125.55
CA ALA A 398 -68.92 117.60 124.32
C ALA A 398 -67.44 117.16 124.29
N GLN A 399 -66.73 117.24 125.42
CA GLN A 399 -65.35 116.75 125.51
C GLN A 399 -65.25 115.21 125.37
N SER A 400 -66.22 114.47 125.91
CA SER A 400 -66.33 113.01 125.73
C SER A 400 -66.54 112.63 124.26
N GLU A 401 -67.46 113.30 123.56
CA GLU A 401 -67.69 113.07 122.13
C GLU A 401 -66.46 113.42 121.28
N GLN A 402 -65.74 114.49 121.62
CA GLN A 402 -64.49 114.85 120.95
C GLN A 402 -63.39 113.80 121.14
N GLN A 403 -63.27 113.19 122.33
CA GLN A 403 -62.33 112.07 122.56
C GLN A 403 -62.71 110.81 121.78
N ASN A 404 -63.99 110.45 121.74
CA ASN A 404 -64.47 109.30 120.98
C ASN A 404 -64.19 109.45 119.47
N ASN A 405 -64.40 110.64 118.92
CA ASN A 405 -64.09 110.93 117.51
C ASN A 405 -62.58 110.82 117.22
N VAL A 406 -61.70 111.25 118.14
CA VAL A 406 -60.24 111.08 117.99
C VAL A 406 -59.84 109.59 118.02
N MET A 407 -60.47 108.76 118.86
CA MET A 407 -60.24 107.31 118.82
C MET A 407 -60.66 106.69 117.49
N LEU A 408 -61.86 107.00 117.01
CA LEU A 408 -62.36 106.47 115.73
C LEU A 408 -61.47 106.85 114.53
N ILE A 409 -60.93 108.07 114.52
CA ILE A 409 -59.97 108.52 113.50
C ILE A 409 -58.66 107.70 113.56
N ASN A 410 -58.17 107.35 114.75
CA ASN A 410 -56.97 106.54 114.91
C ASN A 410 -57.19 105.09 114.44
N ASP A 411 -58.34 104.49 114.76
CA ASP A 411 -58.67 103.12 114.33
C ASP A 411 -58.88 103.04 112.80
N LEU A 412 -59.52 104.06 112.19
CA LEU A 412 -59.64 104.16 110.73
C LEU A 412 -58.28 104.32 110.05
N ASN A 413 -57.39 105.17 110.58
CA ASN A 413 -56.02 105.31 110.06
C ASN A 413 -55.23 104.00 110.15
N ARG A 414 -55.40 103.24 111.25
CA ARG A 414 -54.80 101.92 111.42
C ARG A 414 -55.30 100.93 110.37
N SER A 415 -56.61 100.83 110.17
CA SER A 415 -57.22 99.98 109.14
C SER A 415 -56.75 100.33 107.73
N ILE A 416 -56.61 101.63 107.40
CA ILE A 416 -56.04 102.09 106.13
C ILE A 416 -54.57 101.65 105.97
N GLN A 417 -53.79 101.64 107.05
CA GLN A 417 -52.40 101.19 107.03
C GLN A 417 -52.28 99.66 106.90
N ASP A 418 -53.14 98.90 107.56
CA ASP A 418 -53.22 97.44 107.44
C ASP A 418 -53.58 97.05 105.99
N LEU A 419 -54.61 97.66 105.39
CA LEU A 419 -55.01 97.46 103.99
C LEU A 419 -53.90 97.83 102.98
N ARG A 420 -53.07 98.84 103.29
CA ARG A 420 -51.89 99.17 102.48
C ARG A 420 -50.82 98.08 102.55
N SER A 421 -50.61 97.47 103.73
CA SER A 421 -49.68 96.35 103.88
C SER A 421 -50.17 95.09 103.16
N GLU A 422 -51.47 94.80 103.22
CA GLU A 422 -52.09 93.69 102.48
C GLU A 422 -51.97 93.89 100.96
N ASN A 423 -52.24 95.09 100.45
CA ASN A 423 -52.11 95.39 99.02
C ASN A 423 -50.64 95.32 98.54
N SER A 424 -49.66 95.63 99.39
CA SER A 424 -48.24 95.35 99.08
C SER A 424 -47.98 93.84 99.00
N SER A 425 -48.43 93.08 100.01
CA SER A 425 -48.31 91.62 100.03
C SER A 425 -48.93 90.96 98.78
N LEU A 426 -50.13 91.39 98.39
CA LEU A 426 -50.80 90.91 97.17
C LEU A 426 -50.04 91.29 95.89
N LYS A 427 -49.37 92.44 95.85
CA LYS A 427 -48.50 92.85 94.73
C LYS A 427 -47.25 91.97 94.64
N ASP A 428 -46.65 91.61 95.77
CA ASP A 428 -45.46 90.75 95.85
C ASP A 428 -45.82 89.28 95.53
N ILE A 429 -46.97 88.80 96.03
CA ILE A 429 -47.57 87.50 95.63
C ILE A 429 -47.83 87.46 94.12
N LYS A 430 -48.37 88.54 93.54
CA LYS A 430 -48.57 88.65 92.08
C LYS A 430 -47.25 88.63 91.32
N LEU A 431 -46.20 89.28 91.82
CA LEU A 431 -44.86 89.25 91.21
C LEU A 431 -44.28 87.82 91.21
N ASN A 432 -44.41 87.12 92.36
CA ASN A 432 -43.99 85.72 92.49
C ASN A 432 -44.79 84.77 91.59
N LEU A 433 -46.10 85.00 91.41
CA LEU A 433 -46.94 84.25 90.46
C LEU A 433 -46.52 84.49 89.01
N VAL A 434 -46.16 85.72 88.63
CA VAL A 434 -45.61 86.00 87.29
C VAL A 434 -44.25 85.33 87.11
N SER A 435 -43.36 85.39 88.11
CA SER A 435 -42.05 84.74 88.06
C SER A 435 -42.15 83.21 87.91
N THR A 436 -43.03 82.57 88.69
CA THR A 436 -43.25 81.11 88.62
C THR A 436 -43.93 80.70 87.32
N ASN A 437 -44.88 81.47 86.80
CA ASN A 437 -45.48 81.19 85.49
C ASN A 437 -44.47 81.36 84.34
N THR A 438 -43.56 82.34 84.43
CA THR A 438 -42.46 82.52 83.47
C THR A 438 -41.48 81.33 83.53
N ALA A 439 -41.17 80.83 84.73
CA ALA A 439 -40.35 79.63 84.91
C ALA A 439 -41.04 78.36 84.39
N LEU A 440 -42.36 78.24 84.52
CA LEU A 440 -43.14 77.13 83.95
C LEU A 440 -43.15 77.17 82.41
N LEU A 441 -43.28 78.35 81.79
CA LEU A 441 -43.14 78.49 80.33
C LEU A 441 -41.72 78.11 79.84
N ALA A 442 -40.67 78.43 80.60
CA ALA A 442 -39.31 77.96 80.33
C ALA A 442 -39.16 76.42 80.48
N GLN A 443 -39.93 75.78 81.37
CA GLN A 443 -39.98 74.32 81.46
C GLN A 443 -40.79 73.67 80.33
N VAL A 444 -41.91 74.27 79.91
CA VAL A 444 -42.72 73.78 78.78
C VAL A 444 -41.91 73.83 77.48
N THR A 445 -41.30 74.97 77.16
CA THR A 445 -40.43 75.10 75.96
C THR A 445 -39.23 74.15 76.00
N LYS A 446 -38.65 73.88 77.19
CA LYS A 446 -37.64 72.83 77.35
C LYS A 446 -38.20 71.43 77.08
N LEU A 447 -39.39 71.10 77.59
CA LEU A 447 -40.05 69.81 77.33
C LEU A 447 -40.44 69.64 75.85
N GLU A 448 -40.80 70.71 75.15
CA GLU A 448 -41.03 70.72 73.71
C GLU A 448 -39.72 70.45 72.95
N SER A 449 -38.62 71.12 73.29
CA SER A 449 -37.30 70.81 72.70
C SER A 449 -36.84 69.36 72.97
N MET A 450 -37.15 68.80 74.14
CA MET A 450 -36.89 67.39 74.45
C MET A 450 -37.79 66.45 73.64
N LYS A 451 -39.07 66.79 73.45
CA LYS A 451 -40.01 66.02 72.63
C LYS A 451 -39.54 65.96 71.18
N ASP A 452 -39.10 67.08 70.60
CA ASP A 452 -38.60 67.11 69.23
C ASP A 452 -37.28 66.34 69.08
N ALA A 453 -36.39 66.40 70.09
CA ALA A 453 -35.22 65.53 70.16
C ALA A 453 -35.60 64.03 70.26
N PHE A 454 -36.66 63.67 71.00
CA PHE A 454 -37.19 62.30 71.04
C PHE A 454 -37.79 61.85 69.71
N VAL A 455 -38.51 62.73 68.99
CA VAL A 455 -39.02 62.43 67.63
C VAL A 455 -37.85 62.15 66.70
N LYS A 456 -36.81 62.99 66.71
CA LYS A 456 -35.61 62.78 65.91
C LYS A 456 -34.89 61.47 66.25
N LEU A 457 -34.66 61.18 67.54
CA LEU A 457 -34.06 59.92 67.99
C LEU A 457 -34.89 58.68 67.59
N THR A 458 -36.21 58.81 67.52
CA THR A 458 -37.09 57.73 67.04
C THR A 458 -36.91 57.53 65.53
N GLN A 459 -36.83 58.63 64.77
CA GLN A 459 -36.63 58.61 63.33
C GLN A 459 -35.24 58.06 62.94
N ASP A 460 -34.20 58.44 63.67
CA ASP A 460 -32.83 57.91 63.54
C ASP A 460 -32.80 56.40 63.89
N ALA A 461 -33.54 55.96 64.92
CA ALA A 461 -33.64 54.55 65.30
C ALA A 461 -34.39 53.69 64.25
N ASP A 462 -35.43 54.23 63.60
CA ASP A 462 -36.14 53.53 62.52
C ASP A 462 -35.33 53.50 61.21
N GLN A 463 -34.53 54.52 60.92
CA GLN A 463 -33.54 54.48 59.83
C GLN A 463 -32.48 53.40 60.09
N LEU A 464 -31.91 53.33 61.29
CA LEU A 464 -30.95 52.28 61.67
C LEU A 464 -31.56 50.87 61.65
N ARG A 465 -32.86 50.71 61.95
CA ARG A 465 -33.58 49.44 61.76
C ARG A 465 -33.63 49.04 60.29
N LYS A 466 -33.98 49.98 59.40
CA LYS A 466 -34.04 49.77 57.95
C LYS A 466 -32.68 49.37 57.37
N GLU A 467 -31.61 50.09 57.73
CA GLU A 467 -30.23 49.77 57.32
C GLU A 467 -29.77 48.40 57.85
N ASN A 468 -30.17 48.03 59.07
CA ASN A 468 -29.88 46.71 59.66
C ASN A 468 -30.66 45.58 58.95
N ASP A 469 -31.90 45.81 58.52
CA ASP A 469 -32.67 44.81 57.76
C ASP A 469 -32.17 44.67 56.30
N GLU A 470 -31.72 45.77 55.68
CA GLU A 470 -30.98 45.74 54.41
C GLU A 470 -29.62 45.02 54.54
N SER A 471 -28.93 45.20 55.67
CA SER A 471 -27.71 44.46 56.02
C SER A 471 -27.97 42.96 56.27
N LYS A 472 -29.09 42.59 56.89
CA LYS A 472 -29.51 41.17 57.01
C LYS A 472 -29.85 40.56 55.66
N SER A 473 -30.50 41.31 54.77
CA SER A 473 -30.86 40.87 53.42
C SER A 473 -29.62 40.58 52.57
N THR A 474 -28.64 41.50 52.58
CA THR A 474 -27.36 41.30 51.89
C THR A 474 -26.55 40.16 52.50
N LEU A 475 -26.49 40.02 53.83
CA LEU A 475 -25.89 38.86 54.50
C LEU A 475 -26.62 37.53 54.21
N ALA A 476 -27.91 37.56 53.89
CA ALA A 476 -28.66 36.38 53.46
C ALA A 476 -28.33 36.00 52.01
N SER A 477 -28.18 36.98 51.10
CA SER A 477 -27.66 36.73 49.75
C SER A 477 -26.27 36.11 49.82
N LEU A 478 -25.32 36.80 50.47
CA LEU A 478 -23.91 36.36 50.54
C LEU A 478 -23.74 34.96 51.15
N ARG A 479 -24.65 34.51 52.04
CA ARG A 479 -24.66 33.13 52.54
C ARG A 479 -25.16 32.11 51.51
N ASN A 480 -26.14 32.47 50.68
CA ASN A 480 -26.58 31.63 49.57
C ASN A 480 -25.50 31.58 48.47
N ASP A 481 -24.88 32.72 48.18
CA ASP A 481 -23.81 32.85 47.19
C ASP A 481 -22.55 32.06 47.62
N LEU A 482 -22.18 32.14 48.91
CA LEU A 482 -21.14 31.29 49.51
C LEU A 482 -21.48 29.80 49.39
N LYS A 483 -22.73 29.41 49.71
CA LYS A 483 -23.17 28.02 49.66
C LYS A 483 -23.21 27.46 48.23
N LEU A 484 -23.54 28.28 47.24
CA LEU A 484 -23.40 27.94 45.82
C LEU A 484 -21.92 27.72 45.45
N ALA A 485 -21.03 28.62 45.87
CA ALA A 485 -19.59 28.48 45.62
C ALA A 485 -18.98 27.26 46.35
N GLU A 486 -19.48 26.88 47.53
CA GLU A 486 -19.10 25.64 48.23
C GLU A 486 -19.60 24.39 47.47
N GLU A 487 -20.82 24.42 46.92
CA GLU A 487 -21.36 23.35 46.09
C GLU A 487 -20.58 23.21 44.77
N GLU A 488 -20.26 24.31 44.08
CA GLU A 488 -19.40 24.33 42.88
C GLU A 488 -17.94 23.91 43.18
N SER A 489 -17.39 24.28 44.34
CA SER A 489 -16.10 23.78 44.82
C SER A 489 -16.15 22.26 45.07
N SER A 490 -17.27 21.74 45.55
CA SER A 490 -17.45 20.29 45.75
C SER A 490 -17.55 19.49 44.44
N THR A 491 -18.22 20.03 43.42
CA THR A 491 -18.35 19.38 42.10
C THR A 491 -17.04 19.42 41.34
N THR A 492 -16.39 20.58 41.24
CA THR A 492 -15.07 20.72 40.59
C THR A 492 -14.01 19.85 41.28
N LYS A 493 -14.05 19.71 42.61
CA LYS A 493 -13.17 18.78 43.34
C LYS A 493 -13.46 17.31 43.00
N ALA A 494 -14.72 16.93 42.79
CA ALA A 494 -15.07 15.59 42.33
C ALA A 494 -14.60 15.33 40.88
N GLU A 495 -14.73 16.31 39.99
CA GLU A 495 -14.22 16.25 38.61
C GLU A 495 -12.68 16.13 38.57
N VAL A 496 -11.97 16.80 39.47
CA VAL A 496 -10.50 16.65 39.60
C VAL A 496 -10.12 15.22 40.02
N GLU A 497 -10.89 14.55 40.88
CA GLU A 497 -10.63 13.14 41.24
C GLU A 497 -11.01 12.16 40.13
N THR A 498 -12.09 12.39 39.37
CA THR A 498 -12.40 11.54 38.20
C THR A 498 -11.35 11.68 37.10
N LEU A 499 -10.87 12.90 36.82
CA LEU A 499 -9.78 13.14 35.86
C LEU A 499 -8.45 12.55 36.31
N LYS A 500 -8.16 12.49 37.62
CA LYS A 500 -7.00 11.75 38.16
C LYS A 500 -7.11 10.25 37.90
N LEU A 501 -8.29 9.67 38.10
CA LEU A 501 -8.54 8.24 37.83
C LEU A 501 -8.47 7.92 36.33
N GLU A 502 -9.03 8.77 35.47
CA GLU A 502 -8.91 8.64 34.01
C GLU A 502 -7.46 8.73 33.55
N LYS A 503 -6.70 9.72 34.06
CA LYS A 503 -5.26 9.84 33.79
C LYS A 503 -4.48 8.61 34.25
N ALA A 504 -4.83 8.00 35.38
CA ALA A 504 -4.20 6.77 35.86
C ALA A 504 -4.54 5.56 34.96
N ALA A 505 -5.77 5.44 34.48
CA ALA A 505 -6.20 4.40 33.55
C ALA A 505 -5.47 4.52 32.20
N LEU A 506 -5.39 5.73 31.62
CA LEU A 506 -4.64 5.99 30.39
C LEU A 506 -3.13 5.71 30.56
N LEU A 507 -2.57 5.94 31.75
CA LEU A 507 -1.18 5.55 32.07
C LEU A 507 -1.00 4.02 32.11
N MET A 508 -1.97 3.27 32.64
CA MET A 508 -1.94 1.80 32.59
C MET A 508 -2.07 1.29 31.14
N GLU A 509 -2.96 1.86 30.33
CA GLU A 509 -3.13 1.48 28.92
C GLU A 509 -1.87 1.79 28.10
N THR A 510 -1.27 2.97 28.30
CA THR A 510 0.01 3.36 27.65
C THR A 510 1.14 2.38 28.01
N ASN A 511 1.23 1.97 29.29
CA ASN A 511 2.21 0.97 29.72
C ASN A 511 1.91 -0.43 29.14
N HIS A 512 0.64 -0.80 28.99
CA HIS A 512 0.25 -2.06 28.34
C HIS A 512 0.70 -2.10 26.88
N TYR A 513 0.40 -1.07 26.08
CA TYR A 513 0.88 -0.98 24.69
C TYR A 513 2.40 -0.95 24.59
N LYS A 514 3.12 -0.35 25.56
CA LYS A 514 4.59 -0.39 25.60
C LYS A 514 5.11 -1.82 25.77
N VAL A 515 4.52 -2.61 26.67
CA VAL A 515 4.87 -4.02 26.88
C VAL A 515 4.52 -4.88 25.67
N GLU A 516 3.38 -4.64 25.01
CA GLU A 516 3.04 -5.34 23.76
C GLU A 516 3.99 -5.00 22.62
N MET A 517 4.39 -3.73 22.47
CA MET A 517 5.40 -3.31 21.48
C MET A 517 6.77 -3.94 21.77
N GLU A 518 7.22 -3.97 23.02
CA GLU A 518 8.48 -4.62 23.41
C GLU A 518 8.45 -6.13 23.14
N LYS A 519 7.31 -6.79 23.40
CA LYS A 519 7.08 -8.20 23.05
C LYS A 519 7.13 -8.43 21.55
N ALA A 520 6.40 -7.64 20.74
CA ALA A 520 6.40 -7.75 19.29
C ALA A 520 7.80 -7.53 18.68
N LEU A 521 8.58 -6.60 19.22
CA LEU A 521 9.96 -6.34 18.81
C LEU A 521 10.91 -7.49 19.21
N SER A 522 10.62 -8.21 20.31
CA SER A 522 11.34 -9.44 20.67
C SER A 522 11.00 -10.61 19.74
N GLU A 523 9.73 -10.74 19.32
CA GLU A 523 9.27 -11.76 18.36
C GLU A 523 9.83 -11.48 16.96
N GLU A 524 9.87 -10.22 16.52
CA GLU A 524 10.53 -9.82 15.27
C GLU A 524 12.01 -10.19 15.26
N LYS A 525 12.75 -9.93 16.36
CA LYS A 525 14.16 -10.32 16.49
C LYS A 525 14.37 -11.83 16.40
N ALA A 526 13.50 -12.63 17.04
CA ALA A 526 13.55 -14.08 16.95
C ALA A 526 13.30 -14.59 15.52
N VAL A 527 12.28 -14.06 14.84
CA VAL A 527 11.99 -14.38 13.43
C VAL A 527 13.10 -13.90 12.49
N SER A 528 13.76 -12.79 12.80
CA SER A 528 14.90 -12.28 12.02
C SER A 528 16.12 -13.19 12.14
N SER A 529 16.43 -13.68 13.36
CA SER A 529 17.48 -14.70 13.57
C SER A 529 17.16 -15.97 12.80
N GLN A 530 15.94 -16.50 12.95
CA GLN A 530 15.51 -17.72 12.25
C GLN A 530 15.60 -17.58 10.71
N ARG A 531 15.30 -16.39 10.17
CA ARG A 531 15.50 -16.10 8.74
C ARG A 531 16.98 -16.13 8.34
N LEU A 532 17.87 -15.61 9.20
CA LEU A 532 19.31 -15.64 8.96
C LEU A 532 19.85 -17.08 8.93
N ASP A 533 19.40 -17.91 9.87
CA ASP A 533 19.76 -19.34 9.96
C ASP A 533 19.28 -20.11 8.71
N VAL A 534 18.05 -19.86 8.26
CA VAL A 534 17.49 -20.45 7.02
C VAL A 534 18.25 -19.98 5.78
N LEU A 535 18.64 -18.70 5.70
CA LEU A 535 19.46 -18.19 4.58
C LEU A 535 20.85 -18.84 4.56
N SER A 536 21.47 -19.04 5.73
CA SER A 536 22.74 -19.78 5.87
C SER A 536 22.61 -21.23 5.40
N SER A 537 21.53 -21.93 5.78
CA SER A 537 21.24 -23.29 5.29
C SER A 537 21.07 -23.33 3.76
N ILE A 538 20.33 -22.38 3.18
CA ILE A 538 20.13 -22.29 1.73
C ILE A 538 21.44 -22.01 1.00
N GLN A 539 22.33 -21.16 1.55
CA GLN A 539 23.66 -20.91 0.97
C GLN A 539 24.54 -22.16 1.02
N LYS A 540 24.49 -22.94 2.10
CA LYS A 540 25.19 -24.23 2.23
C LYS A 540 24.67 -25.25 1.21
N GLU A 541 23.35 -25.39 1.08
CA GLU A 541 22.71 -26.27 0.08
C GLU A 541 23.07 -25.84 -1.36
N GLN A 542 23.11 -24.54 -1.65
CA GLN A 542 23.54 -24.02 -2.96
C GLN A 542 25.01 -24.38 -3.27
N ALA A 543 25.91 -24.24 -2.29
CA ALA A 543 27.32 -24.61 -2.47
C ALA A 543 27.49 -26.13 -2.69
N GLU A 544 26.81 -26.96 -1.89
CA GLU A 544 26.79 -28.42 -2.07
C GLU A 544 26.25 -28.80 -3.45
N LEU A 545 25.12 -28.22 -3.86
CA LEU A 545 24.53 -28.45 -5.18
C LEU A 545 25.49 -28.03 -6.31
N GLU A 546 26.15 -26.87 -6.20
CA GLU A 546 27.11 -26.41 -7.21
C GLU A 546 28.34 -27.34 -7.29
N THR A 547 28.84 -27.89 -6.17
CA THR A 547 29.91 -28.91 -6.21
C THR A 547 29.45 -30.19 -6.90
N SER A 548 28.21 -30.64 -6.66
CA SER A 548 27.64 -31.82 -7.33
C SER A 548 27.48 -31.61 -8.84
N PHE A 549 27.05 -30.41 -9.29
CA PHE A 549 26.99 -30.06 -10.70
C PHE A 549 28.37 -30.02 -11.35
N LYS A 550 29.40 -29.49 -10.66
CA LYS A 550 30.79 -29.51 -11.13
C LYS A 550 31.31 -30.94 -11.29
N ALA A 551 31.06 -31.82 -10.31
CA ALA A 551 31.45 -33.23 -10.38
C ALA A 551 30.74 -33.98 -11.52
N CYS A 552 29.42 -33.82 -11.64
CA CYS A 552 28.61 -34.46 -12.70
C CYS A 552 29.03 -33.95 -14.10
N ARG A 553 29.38 -32.66 -14.23
CA ARG A 553 29.93 -32.11 -15.47
C ARG A 553 31.28 -32.75 -15.84
N ILE A 554 32.19 -32.91 -14.88
CA ILE A 554 33.49 -33.57 -15.11
C ILE A 554 33.29 -35.03 -15.55
N GLU A 555 32.35 -35.75 -14.94
CA GLU A 555 32.00 -37.11 -15.41
C GLU A 555 31.46 -37.09 -16.85
N LEU A 556 30.57 -36.16 -17.19
CA LEU A 556 29.99 -36.06 -18.53
C LEU A 556 31.06 -35.72 -19.58
N GLU A 557 31.98 -34.79 -19.27
CA GLU A 557 33.14 -34.48 -20.12
C GLU A 557 34.08 -35.69 -20.29
N ALA A 558 34.30 -36.49 -19.24
CA ALA A 558 35.06 -37.75 -19.33
C ALA A 558 34.34 -38.83 -20.15
N LYS A 559 33.00 -38.91 -20.10
CA LYS A 559 32.20 -39.81 -20.94
C LYS A 559 32.20 -39.40 -22.42
N ASP A 560 32.20 -38.11 -22.71
CA ASP A 560 32.34 -37.59 -24.08
C ASP A 560 33.71 -37.93 -24.69
N VAL A 561 34.80 -37.86 -23.92
CA VAL A 561 36.11 -38.41 -24.32
C VAL A 561 36.04 -39.91 -24.58
N GLN A 562 35.46 -40.70 -23.65
CA GLN A 562 35.31 -42.15 -23.83
C GLN A 562 34.51 -42.52 -25.09
N ILE A 563 33.48 -41.73 -25.44
CA ILE A 563 32.68 -41.91 -26.66
C ILE A 563 33.51 -41.61 -27.91
N LYS A 564 34.36 -40.57 -27.89
CA LYS A 564 35.25 -40.22 -29.02
C LYS A 564 36.30 -41.30 -29.26
N ASP A 565 36.92 -41.83 -28.20
CA ASP A 565 37.90 -42.92 -28.32
C ASP A 565 37.28 -44.21 -28.86
N LEU A 566 36.05 -44.55 -28.41
CA LEU A 566 35.29 -45.68 -28.95
C LEU A 566 34.88 -45.44 -30.41
N SER A 567 34.50 -44.21 -30.78
CA SER A 567 34.15 -43.84 -32.16
C SER A 567 35.36 -43.95 -33.09
N ALA A 568 36.52 -43.43 -32.70
CA ALA A 568 37.78 -43.57 -33.43
C ALA A 568 38.20 -45.04 -33.56
N THR A 569 38.04 -45.83 -32.50
CA THR A 569 38.31 -47.28 -32.51
C THR A 569 37.38 -48.03 -33.47
N LEU A 570 36.11 -47.67 -33.54
CA LEU A 570 35.15 -48.23 -34.50
C LEU A 570 35.49 -47.81 -35.93
N GLN A 571 35.84 -46.54 -36.16
CA GLN A 571 36.24 -46.04 -37.49
C GLN A 571 37.51 -46.76 -37.99
N ALA A 572 38.51 -46.98 -37.13
CA ALA A 572 39.70 -47.75 -37.46
C ALA A 572 39.36 -49.22 -37.82
N LYS A 573 38.43 -49.85 -37.09
CA LYS A 573 37.93 -51.20 -37.42
C LYS A 573 37.18 -51.24 -38.75
N VAL A 574 36.38 -50.22 -39.08
CA VAL A 574 35.69 -50.10 -40.37
C VAL A 574 36.69 -49.98 -41.52
N LEU A 575 37.76 -49.17 -41.37
CA LEU A 575 38.82 -49.05 -42.37
C LEU A 575 39.60 -50.36 -42.57
N LEU A 576 39.86 -51.12 -41.49
CA LEU A 576 40.47 -52.45 -41.59
C LEU A 576 39.55 -53.46 -42.29
N LEU A 577 38.23 -53.40 -42.03
CA LEU A 577 37.25 -54.26 -42.69
C LEU A 577 37.11 -53.92 -44.18
N ASP A 578 37.05 -52.64 -44.56
CA ASP A 578 37.07 -52.16 -45.95
C ASP A 578 38.34 -52.65 -46.69
N GLY A 579 39.51 -52.51 -46.08
CA GLY A 579 40.77 -53.06 -46.62
C GLY A 579 40.74 -54.58 -46.78
N SER A 580 40.11 -55.32 -45.85
CA SER A 580 39.93 -56.77 -45.98
C SER A 580 38.91 -57.16 -47.06
N SER A 581 37.86 -56.36 -47.26
CA SER A 581 36.84 -56.56 -48.29
C SER A 581 37.44 -56.39 -49.68
N LYS A 582 38.23 -55.34 -49.90
CA LYS A 582 38.98 -55.10 -51.16
C LYS A 582 40.01 -56.20 -51.45
N LYS A 583 40.58 -56.81 -50.39
CA LYS A 583 41.44 -58.00 -50.56
C LYS A 583 40.64 -59.24 -50.99
N ILE A 584 39.42 -59.43 -50.46
CA ILE A 584 38.54 -60.52 -50.89
C ILE A 584 38.08 -60.31 -52.33
N GLU A 585 37.70 -59.08 -52.70
CA GLU A 585 37.33 -58.66 -54.06
C GLU A 585 38.46 -58.97 -55.06
N THR A 586 39.68 -58.48 -54.82
CA THR A 586 40.84 -58.79 -55.68
C THR A 586 41.24 -60.28 -55.70
N MET A 587 40.91 -61.06 -54.65
CA MET A 587 41.06 -62.52 -54.68
C MET A 587 39.96 -63.20 -55.50
N GLN A 588 38.74 -62.68 -55.50
CA GLN A 588 37.64 -63.16 -56.34
C GLN A 588 37.93 -62.86 -57.82
N ASP A 589 38.35 -61.64 -58.17
CA ASP A 589 38.77 -61.27 -59.53
C ASP A 589 39.86 -62.22 -60.06
N ALA A 590 40.86 -62.53 -59.22
CA ALA A 590 41.93 -63.46 -59.56
C ALA A 590 41.44 -64.91 -59.72
N MET A 591 40.44 -65.34 -58.93
CA MET A 591 39.80 -66.65 -59.09
C MET A 591 38.95 -66.72 -60.36
N GLU A 592 38.19 -65.67 -60.69
CA GLU A 592 37.39 -65.59 -61.92
C GLU A 592 38.27 -65.57 -63.16
N SER A 593 39.39 -64.82 -63.14
CA SER A 593 40.41 -64.85 -64.19
C SER A 593 41.04 -66.24 -64.36
N LEU A 594 41.33 -66.96 -63.27
CA LEU A 594 41.88 -68.31 -63.31
C LEU A 594 40.85 -69.35 -63.79
N CYS A 595 39.56 -69.14 -63.54
CA CYS A 595 38.49 -69.95 -64.12
C CYS A 595 38.38 -69.69 -65.63
N ALA A 596 38.39 -68.43 -66.08
CA ALA A 596 38.36 -68.10 -67.50
C ALA A 596 39.58 -68.66 -68.27
N GLU A 597 40.79 -68.64 -67.67
CA GLU A 597 41.98 -69.29 -68.23
C GLU A 597 41.79 -70.81 -68.36
N LYS A 598 41.25 -71.47 -67.32
CA LYS A 598 40.97 -72.91 -67.35
C LYS A 598 39.91 -73.29 -68.38
N ASP A 599 38.82 -72.52 -68.48
CA ASP A 599 37.76 -72.78 -69.45
C ASP A 599 38.26 -72.56 -70.88
N SER A 600 39.07 -71.52 -71.12
CA SER A 600 39.78 -71.34 -72.39
C SER A 600 40.70 -72.53 -72.71
N ARG A 601 41.46 -73.02 -71.73
CA ARG A 601 42.34 -74.19 -71.90
C ARG A 601 41.55 -75.49 -72.12
N ILE A 602 40.37 -75.63 -71.52
CA ILE A 602 39.44 -76.74 -71.78
C ILE A 602 38.89 -76.65 -73.21
N CYS A 603 38.59 -75.46 -73.73
CA CYS A 603 38.23 -75.26 -75.13
C CYS A 603 39.38 -75.61 -76.10
N GLU A 604 40.60 -75.17 -75.82
CA GLU A 604 41.80 -75.55 -76.59
C GLU A 604 42.01 -77.08 -76.59
N MET A 605 41.94 -77.72 -75.42
CA MET A 605 42.04 -79.17 -75.31
C MET A 605 40.90 -79.87 -76.05
N GLY A 606 39.67 -79.35 -75.96
CA GLY A 606 38.51 -79.83 -76.72
C GLY A 606 38.73 -79.76 -78.24
N GLN A 607 39.32 -78.67 -78.74
CA GLN A 607 39.69 -78.52 -80.15
C GLN A 607 40.77 -79.55 -80.55
N THR A 608 41.87 -79.67 -79.80
CA THR A 608 42.91 -80.67 -80.10
C THR A 608 42.38 -82.11 -80.07
N ILE A 609 41.40 -82.42 -79.22
CA ILE A 609 40.71 -83.71 -79.19
C ILE A 609 39.81 -83.89 -80.43
N ALA A 610 39.18 -82.83 -80.92
CA ALA A 610 38.43 -82.86 -82.19
C ALA A 610 39.38 -83.08 -83.38
N ASP A 611 40.51 -82.38 -83.43
CA ASP A 611 41.53 -82.50 -84.49
C ASP A 611 42.18 -83.89 -84.48
N LEU A 612 42.50 -84.45 -83.31
CA LEU A 612 43.00 -85.82 -83.19
C LEU A 612 41.94 -86.86 -83.61
N ARG A 613 40.65 -86.60 -83.39
CA ARG A 613 39.56 -87.47 -83.87
C ARG A 613 39.37 -87.40 -85.38
N THR A 614 39.52 -86.23 -86.00
CA THR A 614 39.47 -86.13 -87.48
C THR A 614 40.71 -86.79 -88.10
N ALA A 615 41.90 -86.56 -87.54
CA ALA A 615 43.13 -87.24 -87.95
C ALA A 615 43.01 -88.77 -87.85
N LEU A 616 42.59 -89.31 -86.69
CA LEU A 616 42.37 -90.75 -86.51
C LEU A 616 41.27 -91.30 -87.45
N SER A 617 40.25 -90.52 -87.76
CA SER A 617 39.23 -90.89 -88.75
C SER A 617 39.81 -90.99 -90.16
N THR A 618 40.69 -90.05 -90.55
CA THR A 618 41.40 -90.10 -91.84
C THR A 618 42.43 -91.22 -91.89
N GLU A 619 43.14 -91.53 -90.79
CA GLU A 619 44.03 -92.68 -90.72
C GLU A 619 43.24 -93.99 -90.80
N THR A 620 42.07 -94.06 -90.15
CA THR A 620 41.17 -95.22 -90.24
C THR A 620 40.59 -95.42 -91.64
N SER A 621 40.28 -94.35 -92.39
CA SER A 621 39.83 -94.47 -93.77
C SER A 621 40.98 -94.84 -94.71
N LEU A 622 42.18 -94.29 -94.52
CA LEU A 622 43.39 -94.68 -95.24
C LEU A 622 43.75 -96.16 -94.98
N TYR A 623 43.69 -96.62 -93.74
CA TYR A 623 43.90 -98.02 -93.38
C TYR A 623 42.86 -98.94 -94.03
N LYS A 624 41.58 -98.53 -94.11
CA LYS A 624 40.56 -99.26 -94.85
C LYS A 624 40.86 -99.32 -96.36
N THR A 625 41.31 -98.22 -96.98
CA THR A 625 41.72 -98.27 -98.39
C THR A 625 42.96 -99.14 -98.60
N ALA A 626 43.95 -99.10 -97.70
CA ALA A 626 45.12 -99.95 -97.75
C ALA A 626 44.75 -101.43 -97.59
N ALA A 627 43.87 -101.77 -96.65
CA ALA A 627 43.34 -103.13 -96.46
C ALA A 627 42.54 -103.63 -97.67
N ASN A 628 41.77 -102.77 -98.33
CA ASN A 628 41.12 -103.10 -99.60
C ASN A 628 42.14 -103.38 -100.70
N THR A 629 43.14 -102.52 -100.90
CA THR A 629 44.20 -102.77 -101.91
C THR A 629 45.06 -103.98 -101.58
N LEU A 630 45.22 -104.33 -100.29
CA LEU A 630 45.87 -105.57 -99.87
C LEU A 630 44.99 -106.79 -100.20
N SER A 631 43.66 -106.69 -100.04
CA SER A 631 42.73 -107.75 -100.45
C SER A 631 42.66 -107.91 -101.97
N GLU A 632 42.74 -106.81 -102.73
CA GLU A 632 42.79 -106.80 -104.20
C GLU A 632 44.10 -107.44 -104.69
N THR A 633 45.25 -107.00 -104.17
CA THR A 633 46.55 -107.61 -104.51
C THR A 633 46.67 -109.06 -104.04
N GLN A 634 46.05 -109.43 -102.91
CA GLN A 634 45.96 -110.84 -102.49
C GLN A 634 45.05 -111.67 -103.42
N ALA A 635 43.98 -111.07 -103.96
CA ALA A 635 43.17 -111.71 -105.01
C ALA A 635 43.99 -111.91 -106.29
N SER A 636 44.69 -110.89 -106.79
CA SER A 636 45.60 -111.02 -107.95
C SER A 636 46.75 -112.01 -107.70
N VAL A 637 47.27 -112.13 -106.48
CA VAL A 637 48.24 -113.19 -106.12
C VAL A 637 47.60 -114.57 -106.10
N SER A 638 46.31 -114.70 -105.75
CA SER A 638 45.59 -115.98 -105.85
C SER A 638 45.30 -116.37 -107.30
N GLU A 639 45.02 -115.40 -108.16
CA GLU A 639 44.85 -115.54 -109.61
C GLU A 639 46.17 -115.90 -110.29
N LEU A 640 47.26 -115.18 -110.04
CA LEU A 640 48.60 -115.53 -110.51
C LEU A 640 49.08 -116.90 -110.01
N ARG A 641 48.63 -117.36 -108.83
CA ARG A 641 48.89 -118.72 -108.34
C ARG A 641 48.04 -119.78 -109.07
N SER A 642 46.84 -119.45 -109.53
CA SER A 642 46.05 -120.36 -110.37
C SER A 642 46.63 -120.44 -111.78
N GLU A 643 47.06 -119.32 -112.35
CA GLU A 643 47.80 -119.21 -113.62
C GLU A 643 49.14 -119.97 -113.56
N LEU A 644 49.92 -119.82 -112.48
CA LEU A 644 51.14 -120.60 -112.28
C LEU A 644 50.84 -122.10 -112.20
N LYS A 645 49.69 -122.50 -111.62
CA LYS A 645 49.28 -123.90 -111.50
C LYS A 645 48.80 -124.48 -112.84
N THR A 646 48.10 -123.72 -113.67
CA THR A 646 47.73 -124.15 -115.04
C THR A 646 48.96 -124.23 -115.93
N GLN A 647 49.89 -123.27 -115.84
CA GLN A 647 51.18 -123.33 -116.54
C GLN A 647 52.02 -124.53 -116.07
N THR A 648 52.10 -124.81 -114.77
CA THR A 648 52.80 -126.00 -114.24
C THR A 648 52.16 -127.30 -114.75
N ALA A 649 50.83 -127.36 -114.85
CA ALA A 649 50.15 -128.51 -115.44
C ALA A 649 50.44 -128.66 -116.94
N ALA A 650 50.51 -127.54 -117.68
CA ALA A 650 50.85 -127.52 -119.10
C ALA A 650 52.30 -127.94 -119.36
N THR A 651 53.28 -127.46 -118.56
CA THR A 651 54.68 -127.88 -118.66
C THR A 651 54.85 -129.36 -118.31
N ASN A 652 54.16 -129.86 -117.28
CA ASN A 652 54.19 -131.28 -116.93
C ASN A 652 53.59 -132.15 -118.05
N ALA A 653 52.47 -131.73 -118.67
CA ALA A 653 51.88 -132.43 -119.80
C ALA A 653 52.81 -132.43 -121.04
N ALA A 654 53.46 -131.29 -121.33
CA ALA A 654 54.47 -131.21 -122.38
C ALA A 654 55.69 -132.10 -122.10
N GLN A 655 56.13 -132.18 -120.84
CA GLN A 655 57.24 -133.03 -120.45
C GLN A 655 56.88 -134.52 -120.55
N SER A 656 55.70 -134.96 -120.09
CA SER A 656 55.25 -136.35 -120.30
C SER A 656 55.06 -136.69 -121.79
N SER A 657 54.66 -135.73 -122.62
CA SER A 657 54.63 -135.91 -124.09
C SER A 657 56.04 -136.03 -124.69
N PHE A 658 57.03 -135.31 -124.15
CA PHE A 658 58.43 -135.42 -124.55
C PHE A 658 59.04 -136.76 -124.11
N GLU A 659 58.75 -137.21 -122.89
CA GLU A 659 59.17 -138.53 -122.37
C GLU A 659 58.54 -139.68 -123.19
N GLN A 660 57.27 -139.57 -123.59
CA GLN A 660 56.64 -140.53 -124.50
C GLN A 660 57.33 -140.57 -125.87
N GLU A 661 57.61 -139.42 -126.48
CA GLU A 661 58.27 -139.40 -127.80
C GLU A 661 59.76 -139.76 -127.71
N GLN A 662 60.41 -139.59 -126.55
CA GLN A 662 61.74 -140.12 -126.26
C GLN A 662 61.73 -141.66 -126.18
N ILE A 663 60.75 -142.26 -125.49
CA ILE A 663 60.54 -143.72 -125.47
C ILE A 663 60.28 -144.24 -126.88
N ARG A 664 59.44 -143.54 -127.67
CA ARG A 664 59.18 -143.89 -129.07
C ARG A 664 60.43 -143.79 -129.94
N ALA A 665 61.25 -142.76 -129.76
CA ALA A 665 62.51 -142.59 -130.47
C ALA A 665 63.57 -143.64 -130.10
N VAL A 666 63.48 -144.24 -128.91
CA VAL A 666 64.26 -145.43 -128.54
C VAL A 666 63.71 -146.68 -129.23
N SER A 667 62.40 -146.95 -129.16
CA SER A 667 61.76 -148.09 -129.86
C SER A 667 62.10 -148.10 -131.36
N LEU A 668 61.95 -146.96 -132.04
CA LEU A 668 62.29 -146.82 -133.46
C LEU A 668 63.80 -146.98 -133.74
N ARG A 669 64.68 -146.70 -132.76
CA ARG A 669 66.12 -146.93 -132.88
C ARG A 669 66.44 -148.42 -132.75
N ASP A 670 65.81 -149.11 -131.82
CA ASP A 670 65.98 -150.55 -131.59
C ASP A 670 65.38 -151.37 -132.75
N GLU A 671 64.24 -150.94 -133.29
CA GLU A 671 63.65 -151.47 -134.53
C GLU A 671 64.57 -151.30 -135.75
N LEU A 672 65.25 -150.15 -135.87
CA LEU A 672 66.18 -149.84 -136.95
C LEU A 672 67.50 -150.62 -136.81
N VAL A 673 68.02 -150.78 -135.59
CA VAL A 673 69.15 -151.69 -135.30
C VAL A 673 68.78 -153.12 -135.67
N GLY A 674 67.66 -153.64 -135.16
CA GLY A 674 67.21 -154.99 -135.51
C GLY A 674 66.90 -155.18 -137.00
N ALA A 675 66.54 -154.12 -137.73
CA ALA A 675 66.41 -154.15 -139.19
C ALA A 675 67.76 -154.17 -139.91
N LYS A 676 68.76 -153.43 -139.40
CA LYS A 676 70.15 -153.47 -139.89
C LYS A 676 70.79 -154.83 -139.65
N ASP A 677 70.65 -155.40 -138.45
CA ASP A 677 71.22 -156.71 -138.09
C ASP A 677 70.63 -157.82 -138.99
N ARG A 678 69.33 -157.76 -139.31
CA ARG A 678 68.68 -158.65 -140.29
C ARG A 678 69.19 -158.46 -141.72
N ALA A 679 69.59 -157.24 -142.11
CA ALA A 679 70.17 -156.97 -143.42
C ALA A 679 71.62 -157.47 -143.52
N GLU A 680 72.43 -157.26 -142.48
CA GLU A 680 73.81 -157.74 -142.42
C GLU A 680 73.85 -159.28 -142.39
N ALA A 681 72.98 -159.94 -141.62
CA ALA A 681 72.85 -161.40 -141.65
C ALA A 681 72.44 -161.95 -143.04
N ALA A 682 71.60 -161.22 -143.78
CA ALA A 682 71.23 -161.59 -145.15
C ALA A 682 72.36 -161.35 -146.16
N GLU A 683 73.21 -160.33 -145.95
CA GLU A 683 74.44 -160.16 -146.75
C GLU A 683 75.48 -161.24 -146.44
N GLU A 684 75.61 -161.67 -145.18
CA GLU A 684 76.45 -162.82 -144.81
C GLU A 684 75.95 -164.12 -145.46
N GLU A 685 74.66 -164.44 -145.39
CA GLU A 685 74.06 -165.61 -146.07
C GLU A 685 74.30 -165.56 -147.60
N VAL A 686 74.10 -164.41 -148.24
CA VAL A 686 74.38 -164.22 -149.67
C VAL A 686 75.87 -164.40 -150.00
N ASN A 687 76.78 -164.03 -149.09
CA ASN A 687 78.21 -164.21 -149.28
C ASN A 687 78.67 -165.66 -149.03
N GLU A 688 78.11 -166.38 -148.05
CA GLU A 688 78.29 -167.83 -147.91
C GLU A 688 77.78 -168.59 -149.14
N LEU A 689 76.59 -168.24 -149.65
CA LEU A 689 76.03 -168.84 -150.86
C LEU A 689 76.90 -168.56 -152.10
N ARG A 690 77.53 -167.38 -152.20
CA ARG A 690 78.54 -167.08 -153.25
C ARG A 690 79.82 -167.89 -153.08
N ALA A 691 80.33 -168.04 -151.86
CA ALA A 691 81.52 -168.84 -151.58
C ALA A 691 81.29 -170.32 -151.89
N SER A 692 80.17 -170.87 -151.42
CA SER A 692 79.70 -172.23 -151.72
C SER A 692 79.57 -172.45 -153.23
N LYS A 693 78.88 -171.55 -153.94
CA LYS A 693 78.76 -171.60 -155.41
C LYS A 693 80.12 -171.54 -156.12
N SER A 694 81.08 -170.77 -155.62
CA SER A 694 82.43 -170.72 -156.19
C SER A 694 83.21 -172.02 -155.97
N ILE A 695 82.97 -172.74 -154.87
CA ILE A 695 83.54 -174.07 -154.60
C ILE A 695 82.90 -175.10 -155.53
N ASP A 696 81.58 -175.05 -155.72
CA ASP A 696 80.88 -175.92 -156.67
C ASP A 696 81.32 -175.68 -158.13
N GLU A 697 81.47 -174.44 -158.56
CA GLU A 697 81.95 -174.12 -159.92
C GLU A 697 83.40 -174.57 -160.15
N ALA A 698 84.26 -174.51 -159.13
CA ALA A 698 85.60 -175.10 -159.16
C ALA A 698 85.55 -176.64 -159.21
N THR A 699 84.66 -177.26 -158.44
CA THR A 699 84.48 -178.73 -158.39
C THR A 699 83.92 -179.28 -159.70
N ILE A 700 82.94 -178.60 -160.30
CA ILE A 700 82.40 -178.89 -161.64
C ILE A 700 83.48 -178.71 -162.72
N SER A 701 84.34 -177.70 -162.60
CA SER A 701 85.47 -177.48 -163.53
C SER A 701 86.52 -178.59 -163.42
N SER A 702 86.83 -179.03 -162.19
CA SER A 702 87.68 -180.20 -161.92
C SER A 702 87.08 -181.48 -162.52
N LEU A 703 85.78 -181.72 -162.29
CA LEU A 703 85.05 -182.87 -162.83
C LEU A 703 85.00 -182.87 -164.38
N LYS A 704 84.86 -181.71 -165.03
CA LYS A 704 84.99 -181.61 -166.50
C LYS A 704 86.41 -181.95 -166.97
N ALA A 705 87.43 -181.47 -166.25
CA ALA A 705 88.84 -181.72 -166.58
C ALA A 705 89.31 -183.15 -166.27
N THR A 706 88.64 -183.90 -165.39
CA THR A 706 88.85 -185.34 -165.21
C THR A 706 88.00 -186.14 -166.20
N PHE A 707 86.77 -185.73 -166.50
CA PHE A 707 85.90 -186.38 -167.48
C PHE A 707 86.49 -186.34 -168.90
N GLU A 708 87.04 -185.21 -169.37
CA GLU A 708 87.71 -185.17 -170.68
C GLU A 708 89.02 -185.97 -170.72
N ARG A 709 89.73 -186.13 -169.59
CA ARG A 709 90.87 -187.06 -169.48
C ARG A 709 90.43 -188.53 -169.51
N LEU A 710 89.33 -188.86 -168.84
CA LEU A 710 88.75 -190.20 -168.87
C LEU A 710 88.21 -190.54 -170.27
N LYS A 711 87.54 -189.58 -170.92
CA LYS A 711 87.00 -189.68 -172.28
C LYS A 711 88.08 -189.81 -173.34
N THR A 712 89.20 -189.07 -173.24
CA THR A 712 90.35 -189.27 -174.14
C THR A 712 91.04 -190.62 -173.91
N ALA A 713 91.22 -191.05 -172.66
CA ALA A 713 91.72 -192.41 -172.36
C ALA A 713 90.80 -193.51 -172.90
N GLN A 714 89.48 -193.38 -172.67
CA GLN A 714 88.47 -194.31 -173.19
C GLN A 714 88.47 -194.32 -174.72
N MET A 715 88.56 -193.19 -175.41
CA MET A 715 88.58 -193.12 -176.87
C MET A 715 89.82 -193.79 -177.49
N VAL A 716 90.96 -193.84 -176.77
CA VAL A 716 92.12 -194.63 -177.18
C VAL A 716 91.85 -196.13 -177.06
N THR A 717 91.24 -196.60 -175.96
CA THR A 717 90.89 -198.02 -175.81
C THR A 717 89.71 -198.47 -176.69
N PHE A 718 88.74 -197.58 -176.96
CA PHE A 718 87.54 -197.90 -177.72
C PHE A 718 87.84 -198.05 -179.22
N ASN A 719 88.74 -197.21 -179.77
CA ASN A 719 89.31 -197.39 -181.11
C ASN A 719 90.11 -198.71 -181.28
N GLN A 720 90.43 -199.42 -180.19
CA GLN A 720 91.09 -200.72 -180.22
C GLN A 720 90.11 -201.90 -180.00
N PHE A 721 88.84 -201.63 -179.68
CA PHE A 721 87.84 -202.68 -179.38
C PHE A 721 86.53 -202.58 -180.19
N GLU A 722 86.11 -201.40 -180.66
CA GLU A 722 84.94 -201.25 -181.57
C GLU A 722 85.26 -201.63 -183.03
N GLY A 723 86.27 -202.49 -183.21
CA GLY A 723 86.26 -203.47 -184.30
C GLY A 723 85.21 -204.58 -184.10
N GLN A 724 84.57 -204.68 -182.91
CA GLN A 724 83.57 -205.70 -182.60
C GLN A 724 82.31 -205.18 -181.86
N VAL A 725 81.25 -204.92 -182.65
CA VAL A 725 79.83 -205.22 -182.36
C VAL A 725 79.05 -204.36 -181.30
N ALA A 726 78.46 -203.26 -181.79
CA ALA A 726 77.04 -202.85 -181.70
C ALA A 726 76.19 -202.97 -180.39
N SER A 727 75.47 -201.89 -180.01
CA SER A 727 74.01 -201.71 -180.30
C SER A 727 73.24 -200.61 -179.49
N ALA A 728 72.33 -199.89 -180.19
CA ALA A 728 71.04 -199.24 -179.80
C ALA A 728 70.78 -198.47 -178.45
N GLY A 729 70.03 -197.33 -178.52
CA GLY A 729 69.14 -196.84 -177.42
C GLY A 729 68.99 -195.30 -177.20
N PRO A 730 67.75 -194.70 -177.08
CA PRO A 730 67.56 -193.25 -176.84
C PRO A 730 66.48 -192.79 -175.78
N SER A 731 66.38 -191.46 -175.52
CA SER A 731 65.18 -190.65 -175.06
C SER A 731 64.81 -190.58 -173.53
N LEU A 732 64.03 -189.64 -172.91
CA LEU A 732 63.49 -188.27 -173.22
C LEU A 732 62.72 -187.57 -172.02
N VAL A 733 62.29 -186.28 -172.16
CA VAL A 733 60.95 -185.66 -171.76
C VAL A 733 60.65 -184.90 -170.40
N ARG A 734 60.28 -183.57 -170.51
CA ARG A 734 59.23 -182.68 -169.81
C ARG A 734 59.18 -182.52 -168.23
N LYS A 735 58.36 -181.68 -167.50
CA LYS A 735 57.30 -180.61 -167.71
C LYS A 735 56.94 -179.73 -166.42
N ALA A 736 56.42 -178.49 -166.57
CA ALA A 736 55.39 -177.73 -165.76
C ALA A 736 55.62 -177.21 -164.26
N VAL A 737 54.74 -176.42 -163.55
CA VAL A 737 54.01 -175.10 -163.76
C VAL A 737 53.17 -174.57 -162.50
N ILE A 738 52.75 -173.26 -162.43
CA ILE A 738 51.53 -172.61 -161.78
C ILE A 738 51.52 -171.77 -160.43
N ARG A 739 50.87 -170.56 -160.44
CA ARG A 739 50.15 -169.69 -159.40
C ARG A 739 50.83 -169.16 -158.08
N SER A 740 50.29 -168.19 -157.26
CA SER A 740 49.64 -166.84 -157.44
C SER A 740 49.08 -166.23 -156.10
N GLY A 741 49.19 -164.92 -155.77
CA GLY A 741 48.48 -164.27 -154.61
C GLY A 741 48.71 -162.74 -154.36
N THR A 742 47.73 -162.06 -153.70
CA THR A 742 47.62 -160.60 -153.36
C THR A 742 48.31 -160.18 -152.03
N GLY A 743 48.46 -158.90 -151.64
CA GLY A 743 47.87 -157.62 -152.11
C GLY A 743 48.62 -156.35 -151.61
N MET A 744 47.95 -155.18 -151.60
CA MET A 744 48.53 -153.81 -151.47
C MET A 744 49.56 -153.60 -150.36
#